data_AF-A0A954EGQ8-F1
#
_entry.id   AF-A0A954EGQ8-F1
#
_cell.length_a   1.000
_cell.length_b   1.000
_cell.length_c   1.000
_cell.angle_alpha   90.00
_cell.angle_beta   90.00
_cell.angle_gamma   90.00
#
_symmetry.space_group_name_H-M   'P 1'
#
loop_
_entity.id
_entity.type
_entity.pdbx_description
1 polymer ?
#
loop_
_entity_poly.entity_id
_entity_poly.type
_entity_poly.pdbx_seq_one_letter_code
_entity_poly.pdbx_strand_id
1 'polypeptide(L)'
;MSKRHGVFLAVILTSMVAGRAVANEPVNFSQEILPLLSDRCFHCHGPDPNHREADLRLDQRDSAIEKGVLVPGKPEESELLKRVVSDDQDLIMPPGDSHRKPLTSREQEVLRRWIEDGATWGKHWSFEKLQRPQVPDPEIHPIDAFVLRRLQQEGLTFSKPANARTLLRRLSFDLTGLAPTSEQVAALDGSPHDEPYWEKVIEELLASPPHAERMAMWWLDAARYSDSDGFQQDAERQNWPWRDWVIQQFAKNRPYDEFTREQFAGDLLDNATDETRLATTFHRNHMTNGEGGRDPEESRIDYVIDRVNTTGTVWLGLTLGCVQCHSHKFDPISQKDYYSLFAFFNSIDEDGRAGTGAGPHIEYTSTLVADRVVEQQAYLDTCQQQVQDERKLAELRFEKWLEGFLAEPPADYKVWRTPTPVVTSVEGTEFAVEAEQIIQAKGPVPYQDDYRIVFRMPESMTQISGFKIEVLPHESHAGGRYSRNGNGEFTLTSVLALGRPEGSPAEQQLELSRAVASHNADKKRESTWDADRYYRIEDTLNDDARNGWTTEGIESVDPRLGLFQLETPWQVHPGDQFIIVLRHRSTHGNASIGRFRLSLTDELGEIVTSLDATSPILELIEHLNTDPATPLD
;
A
#
# COMPACT_ATOMS: atom_id res chain seq x y z
N MET A 1 53.88 7.40 -97.92
CA MET A 1 53.74 8.76 -98.50
C MET A 1 52.38 8.87 -99.17
N SER A 2 51.45 9.62 -98.59
CA SER A 2 50.62 10.60 -99.32
C SER A 2 49.66 11.24 -98.31
N LYS A 3 49.76 12.56 -98.18
CA LYS A 3 48.86 13.42 -97.42
C LYS A 3 47.57 13.60 -98.25
N ARG A 4 46.42 13.82 -97.59
CA ARG A 4 45.77 15.15 -97.51
C ARG A 4 44.27 15.07 -97.12
N HIS A 5 43.93 15.83 -96.06
CA HIS A 5 42.75 16.70 -95.84
C HIS A 5 41.38 15.98 -95.75
N GLY A 6 40.54 16.13 -94.72
CA GLY A 6 40.37 17.18 -93.73
C GLY A 6 38.97 17.79 -93.89
N VAL A 7 37.99 17.37 -93.08
CA VAL A 7 36.76 18.12 -92.76
C VAL A 7 36.34 17.74 -91.33
N PHE A 8 36.56 18.65 -90.39
CA PHE A 8 36.01 18.59 -89.04
C PHE A 8 34.60 19.19 -89.09
N LEU A 9 33.58 18.38 -88.80
CA LEU A 9 32.21 18.86 -88.58
C LEU A 9 32.07 19.15 -87.08
N ALA A 10 32.14 20.44 -86.71
CA ALA A 10 31.86 20.89 -85.35
C ALA A 10 30.34 20.86 -85.13
N VAL A 11 29.85 19.82 -84.45
CA VAL A 11 28.51 19.80 -83.87
C VAL A 11 28.56 20.61 -82.57
N ILE A 12 28.02 21.82 -82.61
CA ILE A 12 27.75 22.63 -81.41
C ILE A 12 26.62 21.93 -80.66
N LEU A 13 26.97 21.16 -79.62
CA LEU A 13 26.01 20.70 -78.61
C LEU A 13 25.74 21.89 -77.68
N THR A 14 24.62 22.57 -77.92
CA THR A 14 24.08 23.57 -76.99
C THR A 14 23.62 22.82 -75.73
N SER A 15 24.49 22.76 -74.73
CA SER A 15 24.14 22.32 -73.38
C SER A 15 23.20 23.36 -72.77
N MET A 16 21.89 23.18 -72.99
CA MET A 16 20.85 23.82 -72.20
C MET A 16 20.96 23.25 -70.78
N VAL A 17 21.71 23.95 -69.93
CA VAL A 17 21.59 23.83 -68.49
C VAL A 17 20.20 24.35 -68.16
N ALA A 18 19.22 23.46 -68.15
CA ALA A 18 17.95 23.72 -67.50
C ALA A 18 18.26 23.82 -66.01
N GLY A 19 18.62 25.04 -65.58
CA GLY A 19 18.50 25.41 -64.18
C GLY A 19 17.06 25.14 -63.82
N ARG A 20 16.81 24.09 -63.03
CA ARG A 20 15.54 23.95 -62.31
C ARG A 20 15.42 25.25 -61.53
N ALA A 21 14.54 26.13 -62.00
CA ALA A 21 14.01 27.18 -61.17
C ALA A 21 13.38 26.44 -59.99
N VAL A 22 14.10 26.40 -58.88
CA VAL A 22 13.48 26.16 -57.58
C VAL A 22 12.45 27.27 -57.51
N ALA A 23 11.17 26.91 -57.65
CA ALA A 23 10.09 27.83 -57.37
C ALA A 23 10.44 28.44 -56.00
N ASN A 24 10.55 29.76 -55.94
CA ASN A 24 10.88 30.46 -54.71
C ASN A 24 9.73 30.17 -53.75
N GLU A 25 9.87 29.12 -52.94
CA GLU A 25 8.86 28.75 -51.95
C GLU A 25 8.70 29.96 -51.02
N PRO A 26 7.45 30.35 -50.69
CA PRO A 26 7.19 31.44 -49.74
C PRO A 26 7.93 31.17 -48.44
N VAL A 27 8.51 32.21 -47.84
CA VAL A 27 9.27 32.04 -46.60
C VAL A 27 8.35 31.52 -45.50
N ASN A 28 8.72 30.39 -44.87
CA ASN A 28 7.94 29.81 -43.79
C ASN A 28 8.27 30.52 -42.47
N PHE A 29 7.33 31.32 -41.96
CA PHE A 29 7.56 32.08 -40.72
C PHE A 29 8.01 31.19 -39.56
N SER A 30 7.32 30.08 -39.29
CA SER A 30 7.57 29.24 -38.11
C SER A 30 8.92 28.51 -38.17
N GLN A 31 9.38 28.13 -39.37
CA GLN A 31 10.63 27.39 -39.55
C GLN A 31 11.84 28.30 -39.79
N GLU A 32 11.65 29.43 -40.45
CA GLU A 32 12.75 30.27 -40.96
C GLU A 32 12.87 31.61 -40.24
N ILE A 33 11.76 32.23 -39.80
CA ILE A 33 11.75 33.59 -39.24
C ILE A 33 11.66 33.59 -37.72
N LEU A 34 10.73 32.82 -37.15
CA LEU A 34 10.50 32.76 -35.71
C LEU A 34 11.77 32.35 -34.93
N PRO A 35 12.57 31.35 -35.37
CA PRO A 35 13.83 31.03 -34.70
C PRO A 35 14.82 32.21 -34.71
N LEU A 36 14.88 32.98 -35.80
CA LEU A 36 15.73 34.16 -35.90
C LEU A 36 15.27 35.26 -34.93
N LEU A 37 13.99 35.59 -34.92
CA LEU A 37 13.44 36.61 -34.04
C LEU A 37 13.55 36.21 -32.56
N SER A 38 13.30 34.94 -32.24
CA SER A 38 13.41 34.41 -30.88
C SER A 38 14.85 34.48 -30.36
N ASP A 39 15.82 34.02 -31.15
CA ASP A 39 17.23 33.95 -30.75
C ASP A 39 17.91 35.35 -30.76
N ARG A 40 17.55 36.21 -31.72
CA ARG A 40 18.24 37.49 -31.95
C ARG A 40 17.51 38.71 -31.40
N CYS A 41 16.19 38.67 -31.23
CA CYS A 41 15.39 39.89 -31.01
C CYS A 41 14.54 39.87 -29.72
N PHE A 42 13.88 38.76 -29.38
CA PHE A 42 12.85 38.74 -28.32
C PHE A 42 13.36 38.95 -26.90
N HIS A 43 14.67 38.88 -26.68
CA HIS A 43 15.23 39.21 -25.37
C HIS A 43 15.04 40.69 -25.02
N CYS A 44 15.35 41.59 -25.94
CA CYS A 44 15.23 43.05 -25.74
C CYS A 44 13.91 43.60 -26.31
N HIS A 45 13.26 42.90 -27.24
CA HIS A 45 12.04 43.34 -27.93
C HIS A 45 10.92 42.30 -27.90
N GLY A 46 10.80 41.54 -26.81
CA GLY A 46 9.80 40.49 -26.65
C GLY A 46 8.88 40.71 -25.44
N PRO A 47 8.29 39.62 -24.89
CA PRO A 47 7.19 39.72 -23.94
C PRO A 47 7.61 40.21 -22.55
N ASP A 48 8.87 40.05 -22.12
CA ASP A 48 9.34 40.45 -20.80
C ASP A 48 9.44 41.98 -20.65
N PRO A 49 8.57 42.63 -19.85
CA PRO A 49 8.58 44.08 -19.71
C PRO A 49 9.81 44.62 -18.99
N ASN A 50 10.51 43.83 -18.18
CA ASN A 50 11.65 44.29 -17.38
C ASN A 50 12.93 44.49 -18.21
N HIS A 51 13.03 43.77 -19.33
CA HIS A 51 14.16 43.84 -20.27
C HIS A 51 13.79 44.48 -21.60
N ARG A 52 12.56 45.02 -21.72
CA ARG A 52 12.04 45.54 -22.98
C ARG A 52 12.57 46.92 -23.30
N GLU A 53 13.29 47.01 -24.40
CA GLU A 53 13.79 48.25 -24.97
C GLU A 53 12.79 48.86 -25.96
N ALA A 54 12.72 50.20 -25.96
CA ALA A 54 11.83 51.01 -26.81
C ALA A 54 10.32 50.64 -26.70
N ASP A 55 9.95 49.92 -25.64
CA ASP A 55 8.65 49.28 -25.46
C ASP A 55 8.20 48.48 -26.70
N LEU A 56 9.15 47.97 -27.49
CA LEU A 56 8.90 47.30 -28.77
C LEU A 56 8.58 45.81 -28.56
N ARG A 57 7.53 45.33 -29.23
CA ARG A 57 7.08 43.93 -29.20
C ARG A 57 7.20 43.30 -30.59
N LEU A 58 8.34 42.72 -30.90
CA LEU A 58 8.55 41.96 -32.14
C LEU A 58 7.89 40.57 -32.10
N ASP A 59 7.50 40.11 -30.91
CA ASP A 59 6.67 38.91 -30.72
C ASP A 59 5.20 39.14 -31.10
N GLN A 60 4.77 40.39 -31.29
CA GLN A 60 3.42 40.76 -31.69
C GLN A 60 3.42 41.49 -33.03
N ARG A 61 2.87 40.85 -34.07
CA ARG A 61 2.82 41.40 -35.44
C ARG A 61 2.27 42.83 -35.47
N ASP A 62 1.10 43.04 -34.87
CA ASP A 62 0.40 44.32 -34.98
C ASP A 62 1.18 45.44 -34.29
N SER A 63 1.86 45.16 -33.18
CA SER A 63 2.73 46.13 -32.50
C SER A 63 3.93 46.53 -33.37
N ALA A 64 4.57 45.57 -34.03
CA ALA A 64 5.71 45.83 -34.92
C ALA A 64 5.31 46.66 -36.15
N ILE A 65 4.09 46.45 -36.68
CA ILE A 65 3.53 47.20 -37.81
C ILE A 65 3.11 48.61 -37.38
N GLU A 66 2.38 48.75 -36.27
CA GLU A 66 1.91 50.04 -35.74
C GLU A 66 3.09 50.98 -35.42
N LYS A 67 4.21 50.44 -34.93
CA LYS A 67 5.43 51.21 -34.67
C LYS A 67 6.27 51.50 -35.93
N GLY A 68 5.85 51.04 -37.11
CA GLY A 68 6.58 51.22 -38.36
C GLY A 68 7.91 50.48 -38.44
N VAL A 69 8.19 49.58 -37.48
CA VAL A 69 9.40 48.76 -37.47
C VAL A 69 9.35 47.73 -38.60
N LEU A 70 8.14 47.31 -38.96
CA LEU A 70 7.87 46.40 -40.05
C LEU A 70 6.83 46.99 -41.00
N VAL A 71 7.16 47.08 -42.28
CA VAL A 71 6.28 47.55 -43.34
C VAL A 71 6.05 46.40 -44.34
N PRO A 72 4.94 45.66 -44.23
CA PRO A 72 4.60 44.57 -45.13
C PRO A 72 4.72 44.94 -46.62
N GLY A 73 5.43 44.10 -47.39
CA GLY A 73 5.66 44.29 -48.82
C GLY A 73 6.76 45.30 -49.16
N LYS A 74 7.39 45.94 -48.16
CA LYS A 74 8.40 46.99 -48.37
C LYS A 74 9.61 46.82 -47.44
N PRO A 75 10.56 45.92 -47.77
CA PRO A 75 11.73 45.68 -46.95
C PRO A 75 12.58 46.93 -46.71
N GLU A 76 12.76 47.76 -47.74
CA GLU A 76 13.57 48.99 -47.67
C GLU A 76 12.93 50.09 -46.80
N GLU A 77 11.61 50.04 -46.57
CA GLU A 77 10.92 50.95 -45.65
C GLU A 77 10.91 50.41 -44.20
N SER A 78 11.21 49.11 -44.00
CA SER A 78 11.15 48.46 -42.69
C SER A 78 12.41 48.70 -41.85
N GLU A 79 12.24 49.33 -40.68
CA GLU A 79 13.35 49.62 -39.77
C GLU A 79 14.04 48.35 -39.28
N LEU A 80 13.31 47.25 -39.10
CA LEU A 80 13.87 45.94 -38.73
C LEU A 80 15.02 45.52 -39.64
N LEU A 81 14.83 45.60 -40.97
CA LEU A 81 15.84 45.19 -41.92
C LEU A 81 17.02 46.16 -41.93
N LYS A 82 16.76 47.47 -41.87
CA LYS A 82 17.80 48.52 -41.82
C LYS A 82 18.75 48.32 -40.65
N ARG A 83 18.23 47.99 -39.46
CA ARG A 83 19.04 47.74 -38.27
C ARG A 83 19.84 46.45 -38.37
N VAL A 84 19.29 45.41 -38.98
CA VAL A 84 19.97 44.11 -39.13
C VAL A 84 21.10 44.17 -40.16
N VAL A 85 21.00 45.02 -41.19
CA VAL A 85 22.02 45.17 -42.25
C VAL A 85 22.94 46.39 -42.06
N SER A 86 22.77 47.15 -40.98
CA SER A 86 23.56 48.36 -40.71
C SER A 86 25.02 48.03 -40.39
N ASP A 87 25.95 48.80 -40.95
CA ASP A 87 27.37 48.76 -40.59
C ASP A 87 27.71 49.69 -39.40
N ASP A 88 26.78 50.55 -38.99
CA ASP A 88 26.94 51.45 -37.85
C ASP A 88 26.78 50.68 -36.52
N GLN A 89 27.80 50.74 -35.67
CA GLN A 89 27.86 50.00 -34.39
C GLN A 89 26.78 50.42 -33.39
N ASP A 90 26.29 51.65 -33.47
CA ASP A 90 25.24 52.15 -32.56
C ASP A 90 23.82 51.78 -33.06
N LEU A 91 23.69 51.33 -34.31
CA LEU A 91 22.40 51.03 -34.95
C LEU A 91 22.24 49.54 -35.28
N ILE A 92 23.34 48.79 -35.42
CA ILE A 92 23.29 47.37 -35.77
C ILE A 92 22.57 46.56 -34.69
N MET A 93 21.66 45.70 -35.14
CA MET A 93 20.94 44.76 -34.27
C MET A 93 21.26 43.31 -34.68
N PRO A 94 21.58 42.40 -33.74
CA PRO A 94 21.72 42.65 -32.29
C PRO A 94 22.94 43.52 -31.93
N PRO A 95 22.87 44.34 -30.86
CA PRO A 95 23.99 45.17 -30.41
C PRO A 95 25.20 44.34 -29.98
N GLY A 96 26.40 44.88 -30.09
CA GLY A 96 27.64 44.15 -29.77
C GLY A 96 27.76 43.71 -28.30
N ASP A 97 27.17 44.47 -27.38
CA ASP A 97 27.11 44.17 -25.94
C ASP A 97 26.01 43.15 -25.58
N SER A 98 25.10 42.83 -26.51
CA SER A 98 24.07 41.81 -26.31
C SER A 98 24.60 40.38 -26.31
N HIS A 99 25.88 40.18 -26.62
CA HIS A 99 26.56 38.88 -26.77
C HIS A 99 25.91 37.92 -27.79
N ARG A 100 25.05 38.42 -28.67
CA ARG A 100 24.41 37.64 -29.74
C ARG A 100 25.16 37.85 -31.06
N LYS A 101 25.25 36.79 -31.87
CA LYS A 101 25.89 36.88 -33.18
C LYS A 101 25.01 37.70 -34.13
N PRO A 102 25.60 38.59 -34.96
CA PRO A 102 24.88 39.20 -36.06
C PRO A 102 24.29 38.15 -37.00
N LEU A 103 23.19 38.49 -37.68
CA LEU A 103 22.59 37.61 -38.67
C LEU A 103 23.53 37.47 -39.88
N THR A 104 23.67 36.24 -40.37
CA THR A 104 24.41 35.92 -41.59
C THR A 104 23.70 36.48 -42.82
N SER A 105 24.42 36.70 -43.92
CA SER A 105 23.83 37.22 -45.17
C SER A 105 22.63 36.39 -45.66
N ARG A 106 22.65 35.07 -45.43
CA ARG A 106 21.52 34.19 -45.75
C ARG A 106 20.30 34.48 -44.89
N GLU A 107 20.47 34.67 -43.59
CA GLU A 107 19.38 34.97 -42.64
C GLU A 107 18.80 36.37 -42.89
N GLN A 108 19.66 37.34 -43.24
CA GLN A 108 19.22 38.67 -43.66
C GLN A 108 18.36 38.61 -44.93
N GLU A 109 18.75 37.79 -45.90
CA GLU A 109 17.99 37.59 -47.13
C GLU A 109 16.64 36.90 -46.88
N VAL A 110 16.60 35.93 -45.97
CA VAL A 110 15.36 35.28 -45.53
C VAL A 110 14.41 36.29 -44.89
N LEU A 111 14.91 37.17 -44.00
CA LEU A 111 14.12 38.27 -43.42
C LEU A 111 13.61 39.25 -44.48
N ARG A 112 14.46 39.65 -45.43
CA ARG A 112 14.10 40.53 -46.54
C ARG A 112 12.95 39.94 -47.34
N ARG A 113 13.10 38.71 -47.82
CA ARG A 113 12.10 37.99 -48.61
C ARG A 113 10.78 37.85 -47.86
N TRP A 114 10.83 37.51 -46.58
CA TRP A 114 9.63 37.43 -45.75
C TRP A 114 8.88 38.77 -45.66
N ILE A 115 9.60 39.90 -45.53
CA ILE A 115 8.98 41.23 -45.54
C ILE A 115 8.36 41.52 -46.92
N GLU A 116 9.09 41.21 -48.00
CA GLU A 116 8.65 41.30 -49.39
C GLU A 116 7.36 40.52 -49.64
N ASP A 117 7.26 39.31 -49.09
CA ASP A 117 6.10 38.40 -49.15
C ASP A 117 4.92 38.88 -48.27
N GLY A 118 4.98 40.12 -47.75
CA GLY A 118 3.91 40.73 -46.96
C GLY A 118 4.03 40.50 -45.46
N ALA A 119 5.17 40.00 -44.98
CA ALA A 119 5.47 39.76 -43.57
C ALA A 119 4.32 39.02 -42.85
N THR A 120 3.94 37.87 -43.40
CA THR A 120 2.88 37.04 -42.80
C THR A 120 3.44 36.36 -41.55
N TRP A 121 2.78 36.55 -40.40
CA TRP A 121 3.12 35.78 -39.18
C TRP A 121 2.46 34.41 -39.23
N GLY A 122 3.18 33.42 -38.71
CA GLY A 122 2.62 32.18 -38.20
C GLY A 122 2.78 32.10 -36.69
N LYS A 123 2.28 31.03 -36.09
CA LYS A 123 2.58 30.65 -34.71
C LYS A 123 3.76 29.70 -34.67
N HIS A 124 4.21 29.32 -33.48
CA HIS A 124 5.08 28.16 -33.34
C HIS A 124 4.39 26.94 -33.98
N TRP A 125 5.16 26.07 -34.64
CA TRP A 125 4.63 24.99 -35.49
C TRP A 125 3.65 24.06 -34.75
N SER A 126 3.81 23.91 -33.43
CA SER A 126 2.93 23.10 -32.57
C SER A 126 1.54 23.70 -32.35
N PHE A 127 1.36 25.00 -32.58
CA PHE A 127 0.07 25.69 -32.47
C PHE A 127 -0.60 25.94 -33.82
N GLU A 128 0.01 25.44 -34.89
CA GLU A 128 -0.56 25.47 -36.23
C GLU A 128 -1.23 24.14 -36.55
N LYS A 129 -2.27 24.19 -37.40
CA LYS A 129 -2.94 22.97 -37.85
C LYS A 129 -1.96 22.15 -38.71
N LEU A 130 -1.72 20.90 -38.32
CA LEU A 130 -0.91 19.97 -39.10
C LEU A 130 -1.51 19.76 -40.50
N GLN A 131 -0.68 19.93 -41.52
CA GLN A 131 -1.02 19.65 -42.91
C GLN A 131 -0.20 18.47 -43.38
N ARG A 132 -0.82 17.50 -44.05
CA ARG A 132 -0.10 16.35 -44.60
C ARG A 132 0.77 16.83 -45.77
N PRO A 133 2.11 16.73 -45.68
CA PRO A 133 2.98 17.17 -46.76
C PRO A 133 2.85 16.25 -47.97
N GLN A 134 3.13 16.79 -49.16
CA GLN A 134 3.29 15.98 -50.36
C GLN A 134 4.56 15.14 -50.24
N VAL A 135 4.43 13.82 -50.40
CA VAL A 135 5.57 12.89 -50.36
C VAL A 135 6.44 13.13 -51.62
N PRO A 136 7.76 13.34 -51.47
CA PRO A 136 8.64 13.65 -52.61
C PRO A 136 8.67 12.57 -53.68
N ASP A 137 8.58 11.32 -53.26
CA ASP A 137 8.55 10.13 -54.11
C ASP A 137 7.49 9.16 -53.56
N PRO A 138 6.36 8.98 -54.25
CA PRO A 138 5.27 8.11 -53.80
C PRO A 138 5.56 6.62 -54.01
N GLU A 139 6.63 6.26 -54.73
CA GLU A 139 6.97 4.85 -55.03
C GLU A 139 7.74 4.17 -53.89
N ILE A 140 8.25 4.94 -52.92
CA ILE A 140 8.95 4.44 -51.74
C ILE A 140 8.24 4.83 -50.45
N HIS A 141 8.62 4.22 -49.34
CA HIS A 141 8.03 4.52 -48.04
C HIS A 141 8.16 6.03 -47.72
N PRO A 142 7.08 6.71 -47.26
CA PRO A 142 7.08 8.17 -47.14
C PRO A 142 8.22 8.74 -46.29
N ILE A 143 8.58 8.06 -45.20
CA ILE A 143 9.70 8.48 -44.34
C ILE A 143 11.01 8.46 -45.14
N ASP A 144 11.25 7.39 -45.89
CA ASP A 144 12.46 7.25 -46.70
C ASP A 144 12.50 8.28 -47.82
N ALA A 145 11.37 8.61 -48.44
CA ALA A 145 11.30 9.68 -49.44
C ALA A 145 11.74 11.04 -48.88
N PHE A 146 11.31 11.39 -47.67
CA PHE A 146 11.72 12.64 -47.01
C PHE A 146 13.20 12.62 -46.61
N VAL A 147 13.68 11.52 -46.04
CA VAL A 147 15.10 11.38 -45.66
C VAL A 147 15.99 11.41 -46.89
N LEU A 148 15.64 10.70 -47.95
CA LEU A 148 16.41 10.67 -49.21
C LEU A 148 16.47 12.04 -49.86
N ARG A 149 15.35 12.79 -49.90
CA ARG A 149 15.32 14.17 -50.40
C ARG A 149 16.36 15.03 -49.67
N ARG A 150 16.45 14.92 -48.35
CA ARG A 150 17.44 15.67 -47.56
C ARG A 150 18.87 15.20 -47.84
N LEU A 151 19.12 13.89 -47.85
CA LEU A 151 20.44 13.34 -48.14
C LEU A 151 20.96 13.77 -49.51
N GLN A 152 20.11 13.75 -50.53
CA GLN A 152 20.48 14.19 -51.88
C GLN A 152 20.88 15.66 -51.95
N GLN A 153 20.20 16.55 -51.18
CA GLN A 153 20.58 17.96 -51.09
C GLN A 153 21.96 18.15 -50.45
N GLU A 154 22.36 17.23 -49.56
CA GLU A 154 23.67 17.22 -48.90
C GLU A 154 24.74 16.41 -49.67
N GLY A 155 24.39 15.82 -50.82
CA GLY A 155 25.29 14.96 -51.59
C GLY A 155 25.55 13.58 -50.96
N LEU A 156 24.63 13.12 -50.11
CA LEU A 156 24.68 11.85 -49.39
C LEU A 156 23.66 10.84 -49.95
N THR A 157 23.84 9.57 -49.58
CA THR A 157 22.91 8.46 -49.89
C THR A 157 22.61 7.64 -48.64
N PHE A 158 21.63 6.75 -48.70
CA PHE A 158 21.39 5.80 -47.61
C PHE A 158 22.62 4.91 -47.34
N SER A 159 22.77 4.55 -46.07
CA SER A 159 23.70 3.51 -45.66
C SER A 159 23.22 2.13 -46.13
N LYS A 160 24.14 1.16 -46.23
CA LYS A 160 23.77 -0.22 -46.54
C LYS A 160 22.88 -0.78 -45.40
N PRO A 161 21.86 -1.60 -45.73
CA PRO A 161 21.08 -2.30 -44.71
C PRO A 161 21.95 -3.11 -43.76
N ALA A 162 21.53 -3.19 -42.49
CA ALA A 162 22.19 -4.03 -41.51
C ALA A 162 22.01 -5.52 -41.84
N ASN A 163 22.95 -6.38 -41.40
CA ASN A 163 22.74 -7.83 -41.50
C ASN A 163 21.57 -8.28 -40.61
N ALA A 164 20.95 -9.42 -40.95
CA ALA A 164 19.73 -9.88 -40.31
C ALA A 164 19.84 -10.05 -38.78
N ARG A 165 20.97 -10.56 -38.28
CA ARG A 165 21.21 -10.68 -36.83
C ARG A 165 21.25 -9.33 -36.13
N THR A 166 21.88 -8.33 -36.76
CA THR A 166 21.93 -6.97 -36.22
C THR A 166 20.57 -6.30 -36.27
N LEU A 167 19.82 -6.51 -37.35
CA LEU A 167 18.48 -5.95 -37.51
C LEU A 167 17.51 -6.55 -36.48
N LEU A 168 17.45 -7.88 -36.35
CA LEU A 168 16.64 -8.56 -35.33
C LEU A 168 17.00 -8.07 -33.92
N ARG A 169 18.29 -7.97 -33.59
CA ARG A 169 18.73 -7.45 -32.28
C ARG A 169 18.21 -6.03 -32.02
N ARG A 170 18.28 -5.13 -33.00
CA ARG A 170 17.78 -3.75 -32.87
C ARG A 170 16.26 -3.76 -32.68
N LEU A 171 15.53 -4.47 -33.54
CA LEU A 171 14.08 -4.59 -33.44
C LEU A 171 13.63 -5.10 -32.07
N SER A 172 14.27 -6.16 -31.55
CA SER A 172 13.92 -6.69 -30.22
C SER A 172 14.19 -5.65 -29.12
N PHE A 173 15.37 -5.02 -29.07
CA PHE A 173 15.62 -4.02 -28.01
C PHE A 173 14.73 -2.78 -28.13
N ASP A 174 14.49 -2.30 -29.35
CA ASP A 174 13.70 -1.10 -29.57
C ASP A 174 12.22 -1.34 -29.22
N LEU A 175 11.67 -2.49 -29.65
CA LEU A 175 10.24 -2.79 -29.45
C LEU A 175 9.94 -3.40 -28.09
N THR A 176 10.81 -4.26 -27.53
CA THR A 176 10.52 -5.00 -26.29
C THR A 176 11.47 -4.67 -25.13
N GLY A 177 12.57 -3.96 -25.39
CA GLY A 177 13.61 -3.74 -24.38
C GLY A 177 14.46 -4.98 -24.07
N LEU A 178 14.20 -6.12 -24.73
CA LEU A 178 14.85 -7.39 -24.47
C LEU A 178 15.68 -7.87 -25.68
N ALA A 179 16.65 -8.74 -25.40
CA ALA A 179 17.39 -9.42 -26.46
C ALA A 179 16.49 -10.45 -27.18
N PRO A 180 16.75 -10.76 -28.48
CA PRO A 180 16.03 -11.82 -29.18
C PRO A 180 16.30 -13.18 -28.54
N THR A 181 15.33 -14.09 -28.60
CA THR A 181 15.50 -15.46 -28.07
C THR A 181 16.43 -16.29 -28.96
N SER A 182 16.97 -17.37 -28.39
CA SER A 182 17.82 -18.31 -29.14
C SER A 182 17.08 -18.90 -30.35
N GLU A 183 15.78 -19.16 -30.23
CA GLU A 183 14.92 -19.67 -31.30
C GLU A 183 14.75 -18.65 -32.42
N GLN A 184 14.52 -17.37 -32.08
CA GLN A 184 14.40 -16.29 -33.06
C GLN A 184 15.71 -16.09 -33.82
N VAL A 185 16.86 -16.21 -33.14
CA VAL A 185 18.18 -16.13 -33.80
C VAL A 185 18.42 -17.34 -34.70
N ALA A 186 18.05 -18.55 -34.27
CA ALA A 186 18.18 -19.77 -35.07
C ALA A 186 17.26 -19.74 -36.31
N ALA A 187 16.07 -19.14 -36.21
CA ALA A 187 15.14 -18.97 -37.32
C ALA A 187 15.67 -18.05 -38.45
N LEU A 188 16.79 -17.35 -38.22
CA LEU A 188 17.46 -16.60 -39.27
C LEU A 188 18.17 -17.53 -40.27
N ASP A 189 18.46 -18.77 -39.89
CA ASP A 189 19.15 -19.72 -40.77
C ASP A 189 18.10 -20.46 -41.63
N GLY A 190 17.92 -20.08 -42.90
CA GLY A 190 17.16 -20.92 -43.86
C GLY A 190 16.30 -20.26 -44.95
N SER A 191 16.12 -18.93 -45.01
CA SER A 191 15.31 -18.25 -46.05
C SER A 191 15.82 -16.84 -46.35
N PRO A 192 15.44 -16.21 -47.49
CA PRO A 192 15.66 -14.79 -47.71
C PRO A 192 14.94 -13.94 -46.65
N HIS A 193 15.63 -12.93 -46.09
CA HIS A 193 15.04 -11.95 -45.16
C HIS A 193 14.50 -10.75 -45.96
N ASP A 194 13.48 -11.02 -46.77
CA ASP A 194 12.76 -10.00 -47.53
C ASP A 194 11.74 -9.24 -46.66
N GLU A 195 11.05 -8.28 -47.25
CA GLU A 195 10.11 -7.39 -46.55
C GLU A 195 9.01 -8.16 -45.79
N PRO A 196 8.31 -9.17 -46.38
CA PRO A 196 7.30 -9.94 -45.65
C PRO A 196 7.82 -10.68 -44.42
N TYR A 197 9.09 -11.14 -44.44
CA TYR A 197 9.70 -11.75 -43.27
C TYR A 197 9.81 -10.75 -42.11
N TRP A 198 10.28 -9.54 -42.39
CA TRP A 198 10.46 -8.51 -41.37
C TRP A 198 9.13 -7.96 -40.86
N GLU A 199 8.12 -7.80 -41.71
CA GLU A 199 6.77 -7.42 -41.31
C GLU A 199 6.22 -8.40 -40.26
N LYS A 200 6.31 -9.70 -40.54
CA LYS A 200 5.88 -10.74 -39.59
C LYS A 200 6.62 -10.66 -38.26
N VAL A 201 7.95 -10.52 -38.28
CA VAL A 201 8.75 -10.38 -37.06
C VAL A 201 8.33 -9.15 -36.25
N ILE A 202 8.08 -8.02 -36.92
CA ILE A 202 7.63 -6.79 -36.29
C ILE A 202 6.24 -6.98 -35.67
N GLU A 203 5.30 -7.59 -36.39
CA GLU A 203 3.95 -7.90 -35.87
C GLU A 203 4.00 -8.79 -34.63
N GLU A 204 4.83 -9.84 -34.65
CA GLU A 204 5.03 -10.74 -33.49
C GLU A 204 5.61 -10.00 -32.28
N LEU A 205 6.59 -9.10 -32.49
CA LEU A 205 7.18 -8.30 -31.42
C LEU A 205 6.16 -7.29 -30.88
N LEU A 206 5.43 -6.58 -31.73
CA LEU A 206 4.41 -5.61 -31.32
C LEU A 206 3.25 -6.27 -30.56
N ALA A 207 2.88 -7.50 -30.91
CA ALA A 207 1.83 -8.25 -30.23
C ALA A 207 2.29 -8.90 -28.90
N SER A 208 3.58 -8.82 -28.55
CA SER A 208 4.14 -9.51 -27.40
C SER A 208 3.89 -8.75 -26.08
N PRO A 209 3.72 -9.46 -24.94
CA PRO A 209 3.60 -8.79 -23.62
C PRO A 209 4.78 -7.87 -23.28
N PRO A 210 6.05 -8.23 -23.56
CA PRO A 210 7.19 -7.33 -23.33
C PRO A 210 7.12 -6.00 -24.10
N HIS A 211 6.48 -5.96 -25.28
CA HIS A 211 6.27 -4.69 -25.97
C HIS A 211 5.32 -3.77 -25.21
N ALA A 212 4.21 -4.31 -24.71
CA ALA A 212 3.25 -3.55 -23.91
C ALA A 212 3.88 -3.02 -22.63
N GLU A 213 4.68 -3.84 -21.94
CA GLU A 213 5.45 -3.44 -20.75
C GLU A 213 6.47 -2.34 -21.08
N ARG A 214 7.20 -2.48 -22.20
CA ARG A 214 8.19 -1.50 -22.67
C ARG A 214 7.57 -0.14 -22.97
N MET A 215 6.41 -0.13 -23.64
CA MET A 215 5.69 1.11 -23.94
C MET A 215 5.06 1.73 -22.69
N ALA A 216 4.47 0.90 -21.83
CA ALA A 216 3.87 1.34 -20.57
C ALA A 216 4.90 2.00 -19.65
N MET A 217 6.14 1.51 -19.57
CA MET A 217 7.20 2.09 -18.74
C MET A 217 7.33 3.61 -18.92
N TRP A 218 7.41 4.09 -20.17
CA TRP A 218 7.50 5.53 -20.46
C TRP A 218 6.26 6.30 -20.02
N TRP A 219 5.09 5.67 -20.14
CA TRP A 219 3.82 6.26 -19.70
C TRP A 219 3.75 6.34 -18.17
N LEU A 220 4.16 5.28 -17.47
CA LEU A 220 4.15 5.20 -16.02
C LEU A 220 5.06 6.30 -15.41
N ASP A 221 6.24 6.51 -16.00
CA ASP A 221 7.14 7.60 -15.63
C ASP A 221 6.47 8.97 -15.83
N ALA A 222 5.88 9.19 -17.01
CA ALA A 222 5.17 10.43 -17.32
C ALA A 222 3.94 10.67 -16.40
N ALA A 223 3.29 9.60 -15.96
CA ALA A 223 2.16 9.65 -15.06
C ALA A 223 2.55 9.76 -13.58
N ARG A 224 3.85 9.74 -13.26
CA ARG A 224 4.41 9.77 -11.89
C ARG A 224 4.01 8.55 -11.07
N TYR A 225 3.84 7.39 -11.70
CA TYR A 225 3.57 6.16 -10.97
C TYR A 225 4.73 5.82 -10.03
N SER A 226 4.40 5.47 -8.79
CA SER A 226 5.34 4.99 -7.80
C SER A 226 4.64 3.96 -6.91
N ASP A 227 5.40 2.94 -6.50
CA ASP A 227 4.99 1.97 -5.47
C ASP A 227 5.12 2.56 -4.05
N SER A 228 5.52 3.83 -3.91
CA SER A 228 5.67 4.53 -2.61
C SER A 228 5.19 6.00 -2.64
N ASP A 229 5.01 6.57 -1.45
CA ASP A 229 4.45 7.91 -1.21
C ASP A 229 5.37 9.09 -1.58
N GLY A 230 6.68 8.90 -1.55
CA GLY A 230 7.73 9.83 -1.97
C GLY A 230 8.15 10.88 -0.93
N PHE A 231 7.33 11.18 0.09
CA PHE A 231 7.68 12.12 1.18
C PHE A 231 8.48 11.45 2.31
N GLN A 232 8.75 12.14 3.42
CA GLN A 232 9.66 11.68 4.50
C GLN A 232 9.33 10.28 5.08
N GLN A 233 8.06 9.88 5.11
CA GLN A 233 7.65 8.54 5.55
C GLN A 233 7.76 7.47 4.45
N ASP A 234 7.68 7.87 3.18
CA ASP A 234 7.79 7.05 1.97
C ASP A 234 7.15 5.65 2.09
N ALA A 235 5.91 5.57 2.57
CA ALA A 235 5.24 4.30 2.76
C ALA A 235 4.83 3.66 1.42
N GLU A 236 4.64 2.35 1.42
CA GLU A 236 4.23 1.58 0.25
C GLU A 236 2.78 1.89 -0.17
N ARG A 237 2.53 1.90 -1.48
CA ARG A 237 1.23 2.14 -2.12
C ARG A 237 0.67 0.88 -2.75
N GLN A 238 -0.66 0.80 -2.79
CA GLN A 238 -1.40 -0.33 -3.38
C GLN A 238 -2.09 0.03 -4.72
N ASN A 239 -1.49 0.95 -5.48
CA ASN A 239 -1.99 1.42 -6.78
C ASN A 239 -1.48 0.58 -7.98
N TRP A 240 -0.75 -0.51 -7.75
CA TRP A 240 -0.29 -1.45 -8.79
C TRP A 240 -1.37 -1.97 -9.74
N PRO A 241 -2.67 -2.07 -9.38
CA PRO A 241 -3.67 -2.47 -10.36
C PRO A 241 -3.78 -1.47 -11.52
N TRP A 242 -3.56 -0.18 -11.25
CA TRP A 242 -3.57 0.85 -12.30
C TRP A 242 -2.39 0.67 -13.26
N ARG A 243 -1.19 0.31 -12.76
CA ARG A 243 -0.04 -0.03 -13.60
C ARG A 243 -0.37 -1.18 -14.55
N ASP A 244 -0.97 -2.24 -14.02
CA ASP A 244 -1.36 -3.41 -14.82
C ASP A 244 -2.44 -3.02 -15.84
N TRP A 245 -3.38 -2.16 -15.47
CA TRP A 245 -4.37 -1.60 -16.39
C TRP A 245 -3.70 -0.85 -17.55
N VAL A 246 -2.69 0.00 -17.29
CA VAL A 246 -1.94 0.71 -18.33
C VAL A 246 -1.27 -0.27 -19.30
N ILE A 247 -0.57 -1.29 -18.76
CA ILE A 247 0.09 -2.33 -19.57
C ILE A 247 -0.93 -3.02 -20.47
N GLN A 248 -2.11 -3.37 -19.95
CA GLN A 248 -3.18 -3.96 -20.75
C GLN A 248 -3.72 -3.02 -21.84
N GLN A 249 -3.78 -1.71 -21.62
CA GLN A 249 -4.24 -0.76 -22.65
C GLN A 249 -3.27 -0.70 -23.83
N PHE A 250 -1.96 -0.73 -23.55
CA PHE A 250 -0.93 -0.84 -24.60
C PHE A 250 -1.00 -2.18 -25.33
N ALA A 251 -1.16 -3.29 -24.60
CA ALA A 251 -1.31 -4.62 -25.20
C ALA A 251 -2.53 -4.73 -26.14
N LYS A 252 -3.63 -4.05 -25.79
CA LYS A 252 -4.86 -3.99 -26.62
C LYS A 252 -4.79 -2.95 -27.74
N ASN A 253 -3.69 -2.19 -27.85
CA ASN A 253 -3.52 -1.07 -28.77
C ASN A 253 -4.72 -0.10 -28.75
N ARG A 254 -5.09 0.35 -27.54
CA ARG A 254 -6.28 1.16 -27.35
C ARG A 254 -6.18 2.51 -28.07
N PRO A 255 -7.26 3.00 -28.72
CA PRO A 255 -7.28 4.34 -29.29
C PRO A 255 -6.93 5.42 -28.25
N TYR A 256 -6.06 6.35 -28.64
CA TYR A 256 -5.51 7.37 -27.73
C TYR A 256 -6.57 8.30 -27.13
N ASP A 257 -7.64 8.58 -27.86
CA ASP A 257 -8.77 9.39 -27.41
C ASP A 257 -9.58 8.69 -26.30
N GLU A 258 -9.78 7.38 -26.41
CA GLU A 258 -10.41 6.59 -25.34
C GLU A 258 -9.51 6.48 -24.12
N PHE A 259 -8.23 6.17 -24.33
CA PHE A 259 -7.23 6.09 -23.27
C PHE A 259 -7.10 7.41 -22.48
N THR A 260 -7.20 8.54 -23.20
CA THR A 260 -7.23 9.87 -22.59
C THR A 260 -8.53 10.10 -21.81
N ARG A 261 -9.69 9.81 -22.42
CA ARG A 261 -11.00 10.04 -21.78
C ARG A 261 -11.16 9.26 -20.48
N GLU A 262 -10.74 7.99 -20.46
CA GLU A 262 -10.86 7.16 -19.25
C GLU A 262 -9.93 7.63 -18.12
N GLN A 263 -8.72 8.11 -18.42
CA GLN A 263 -7.84 8.63 -17.38
C GLN A 263 -8.31 9.97 -16.78
N PHE A 264 -9.02 10.79 -17.55
CA PHE A 264 -9.52 12.09 -17.08
C PHE A 264 -10.89 12.02 -16.42
N ALA A 265 -11.76 11.12 -16.89
CA ALA A 265 -13.18 11.15 -16.56
C ALA A 265 -13.82 9.75 -16.57
N GLY A 266 -13.04 8.68 -16.41
CA GLY A 266 -13.53 7.30 -16.43
C GLY A 266 -14.53 6.97 -15.32
N ASP A 267 -14.50 7.71 -14.21
CA ASP A 267 -15.46 7.67 -13.10
C ASP A 267 -16.75 8.45 -13.39
N LEU A 268 -16.69 9.43 -14.30
CA LEU A 268 -17.82 10.26 -14.75
C LEU A 268 -18.55 9.70 -15.97
N LEU A 269 -18.14 8.55 -16.51
CA LEU A 269 -18.84 7.89 -17.61
C LEU A 269 -20.17 7.28 -17.12
N ASP A 270 -21.23 7.39 -17.93
CA ASP A 270 -22.59 6.93 -17.60
C ASP A 270 -22.68 5.46 -17.13
N ASN A 271 -21.76 4.60 -17.60
CA ASN A 271 -21.65 3.19 -17.23
C ASN A 271 -20.24 2.86 -16.71
N ALA A 272 -19.70 3.68 -15.81
CA ALA A 272 -18.37 3.49 -15.25
C ALA A 272 -18.22 2.09 -14.61
N THR A 273 -17.28 1.30 -15.12
CA THR A 273 -16.87 0.02 -14.56
C THR A 273 -15.75 0.22 -13.55
N ASP A 274 -15.39 -0.81 -12.78
CA ASP A 274 -14.23 -0.72 -11.89
C ASP A 274 -12.93 -0.47 -12.67
N GLU A 275 -12.81 -0.96 -13.90
CA GLU A 275 -11.66 -0.67 -14.77
C GLU A 275 -11.64 0.79 -15.25
N THR A 276 -12.78 1.38 -15.62
CA THR A 276 -12.80 2.81 -16.03
C THR A 276 -12.64 3.75 -14.85
N ARG A 277 -13.15 3.38 -13.66
CA ARG A 277 -12.89 4.11 -12.42
C ARG A 277 -11.42 4.00 -12.02
N LEU A 278 -10.83 2.81 -12.12
CA LEU A 278 -9.41 2.59 -11.86
C LEU A 278 -8.56 3.51 -12.75
N ALA A 279 -8.91 3.67 -14.03
CA ALA A 279 -8.18 4.51 -14.98
C ALA A 279 -7.95 5.95 -14.47
N THR A 280 -8.89 6.53 -13.71
CA THR A 280 -8.78 7.91 -13.20
C THR A 280 -7.74 8.09 -12.10
N THR A 281 -7.15 6.99 -11.61
CA THR A 281 -5.98 6.99 -10.72
C THR A 281 -4.80 7.77 -11.31
N PHE A 282 -4.76 8.03 -12.62
CA PHE A 282 -3.81 8.97 -13.24
C PHE A 282 -3.72 10.30 -12.48
N HIS A 283 -4.87 10.87 -12.08
CA HIS A 283 -4.91 12.13 -11.33
C HIS A 283 -4.52 11.99 -9.87
N ARG A 284 -4.30 10.78 -9.37
CA ARG A 284 -3.95 10.44 -7.98
C ARG A 284 -2.52 9.93 -7.79
N ASN A 285 -1.74 9.81 -8.86
CA ASN A 285 -0.36 9.31 -8.81
C ASN A 285 0.65 10.32 -8.21
N HIS A 286 0.24 11.57 -7.95
CA HIS A 286 1.08 12.56 -7.27
C HIS A 286 1.62 12.03 -5.92
N MET A 287 2.74 12.57 -5.44
CA MET A 287 3.31 12.22 -4.13
C MET A 287 2.29 12.47 -3.00
N THR A 288 2.37 11.73 -1.90
CA THR A 288 1.41 11.81 -0.78
C THR A 288 2.11 12.04 0.54
N ASN A 289 1.58 12.96 1.35
CA ASN A 289 2.27 13.38 2.56
C ASN A 289 1.64 12.71 3.80
N GLY A 290 2.40 11.79 4.41
CA GLY A 290 2.04 11.07 5.64
C GLY A 290 2.56 11.73 6.93
N GLU A 291 3.29 12.85 6.83
CA GLU A 291 3.94 13.48 7.98
C GLU A 291 2.92 13.99 9.00
N GLY A 292 3.21 13.78 10.29
CA GLY A 292 2.32 14.19 11.38
C GLY A 292 2.17 15.72 11.55
N GLY A 293 3.07 16.50 10.95
CA GLY A 293 3.07 17.97 10.99
C GLY A 293 2.58 18.64 9.71
N ARG A 294 2.04 17.86 8.76
CA ARG A 294 1.55 18.33 7.46
C ARG A 294 0.46 19.40 7.61
N ASP A 295 0.55 20.48 6.84
CA ASP A 295 -0.55 21.42 6.65
C ASP A 295 -1.53 20.87 5.58
N PRO A 296 -2.82 20.64 5.93
CA PRO A 296 -3.82 20.15 4.99
C PRO A 296 -3.98 20.99 3.73
N GLU A 297 -3.97 22.31 3.87
CA GLU A 297 -4.21 23.20 2.75
C GLU A 297 -2.99 23.28 1.83
N GLU A 298 -1.78 23.25 2.38
CA GLU A 298 -0.54 23.24 1.59
C GLU A 298 -0.47 22.02 0.68
N SER A 299 -0.64 20.80 1.22
CA SER A 299 -0.52 19.60 0.37
C SER A 299 -1.67 19.49 -0.64
N ARG A 300 -2.86 19.98 -0.30
CA ARG A 300 -3.98 20.05 -1.25
C ARG A 300 -3.63 20.96 -2.43
N ILE A 301 -3.01 22.12 -2.18
CA ILE A 301 -2.56 23.03 -3.24
C ILE A 301 -1.46 22.38 -4.09
N ASP A 302 -0.49 21.71 -3.47
CA ASP A 302 0.58 20.99 -4.19
C ASP A 302 0.03 19.95 -5.16
N TYR A 303 -1.01 19.22 -4.76
CA TYR A 303 -1.64 18.20 -5.60
C TYR A 303 -2.30 18.82 -6.84
N VAL A 304 -3.01 19.93 -6.68
CA VAL A 304 -3.64 20.62 -7.81
C VAL A 304 -2.57 21.18 -8.74
N ILE A 305 -1.49 21.77 -8.20
CA ILE A 305 -0.33 22.24 -8.99
C ILE A 305 0.24 21.06 -9.81
N ASP A 306 0.45 19.92 -9.16
CA ASP A 306 1.05 18.76 -9.79
C ASP A 306 0.16 18.19 -10.92
N ARG A 307 -1.17 18.15 -10.74
CA ARG A 307 -2.11 17.81 -11.81
C ARG A 307 -2.02 18.76 -13.00
N VAL A 308 -2.05 20.06 -12.75
CA VAL A 308 -1.97 21.08 -13.82
C VAL A 308 -0.67 20.92 -14.61
N ASN A 309 0.46 20.81 -13.89
CA ASN A 309 1.78 20.72 -14.50
C ASN A 309 1.95 19.42 -15.28
N THR A 310 1.47 18.30 -14.75
CA THR A 310 1.58 17.01 -15.42
C THR A 310 0.66 16.91 -16.63
N THR A 311 -0.59 17.36 -16.52
CA THR A 311 -1.47 17.43 -17.70
C THR A 311 -0.87 18.31 -18.79
N GLY A 312 -0.32 19.47 -18.44
CA GLY A 312 0.38 20.34 -19.39
C GLY A 312 1.55 19.63 -20.08
N THR A 313 2.39 18.96 -19.30
CA THR A 313 3.60 18.31 -19.82
C THR A 313 3.26 17.10 -20.68
N VAL A 314 2.37 16.23 -20.21
CA VAL A 314 2.12 14.92 -20.83
C VAL A 314 1.14 15.00 -22.00
N TRP A 315 0.06 15.79 -21.91
CA TRP A 315 -0.95 15.88 -22.98
C TRP A 315 -0.74 17.06 -23.92
N LEU A 316 -0.31 18.21 -23.39
CA LEU A 316 -0.14 19.41 -24.22
C LEU A 316 1.28 19.54 -24.77
N GLY A 317 2.25 18.83 -24.20
CA GLY A 317 3.67 19.00 -24.52
C GLY A 317 4.19 20.39 -24.11
N LEU A 318 3.60 21.00 -23.07
CA LEU A 318 3.91 22.36 -22.61
C LEU A 318 4.39 22.35 -21.16
N THR A 319 5.45 23.12 -20.89
CA THR A 319 5.98 23.29 -19.53
C THR A 319 5.22 24.36 -18.76
N LEU A 320 4.15 23.99 -18.07
CA LEU A 320 3.30 24.93 -17.35
C LEU A 320 3.83 25.35 -15.97
N GLY A 321 4.83 24.67 -15.42
CA GLY A 321 5.30 24.90 -14.04
C GLY A 321 5.76 26.33 -13.73
N CYS A 322 6.47 26.99 -14.66
CA CYS A 322 6.88 28.39 -14.46
C CYS A 322 5.68 29.35 -14.42
N VAL A 323 4.54 28.95 -15.00
CA VAL A 323 3.36 29.79 -15.16
C VAL A 323 2.66 30.08 -13.82
N GLN A 324 2.95 29.26 -12.81
CA GLN A 324 2.53 29.48 -11.43
C GLN A 324 2.90 30.90 -10.95
N CYS A 325 4.13 31.35 -11.22
CA CYS A 325 4.63 32.63 -10.71
C CYS A 325 4.43 33.80 -11.70
N HIS A 326 4.50 33.55 -13.00
CA HIS A 326 4.39 34.58 -14.04
C HIS A 326 3.92 33.98 -15.37
N SER A 327 3.32 34.77 -16.28
CA SER A 327 2.98 34.27 -17.63
C SER A 327 4.18 33.63 -18.33
N HIS A 328 3.96 32.59 -19.14
CA HIS A 328 5.05 31.83 -19.75
C HIS A 328 5.97 32.74 -20.60
N LYS A 329 7.28 32.52 -20.52
CA LYS A 329 8.28 33.43 -21.11
C LYS A 329 8.25 33.41 -22.65
N PHE A 330 7.94 32.26 -23.24
CA PHE A 330 8.06 32.02 -24.69
C PHE A 330 6.76 31.57 -25.35
N ASP A 331 5.84 31.02 -24.57
CA ASP A 331 4.59 30.45 -25.09
C ASP A 331 3.43 31.37 -24.73
N PRO A 332 2.35 31.39 -25.54
CA PRO A 332 1.23 32.30 -25.34
C PRO A 332 0.28 31.81 -24.21
N ILE A 333 0.83 31.45 -23.05
CA ILE A 333 0.08 30.99 -21.87
C ILE A 333 0.22 32.03 -20.77
N SER A 334 -0.90 32.67 -20.41
CA SER A 334 -0.91 33.64 -19.32
C SER A 334 -1.02 32.97 -17.96
N GLN A 335 -0.60 33.68 -16.90
CA GLN A 335 -0.85 33.24 -15.52
C GLN A 335 -2.36 33.06 -15.25
N LYS A 336 -3.20 33.87 -15.87
CA LYS A 336 -4.66 33.72 -15.76
C LYS A 336 -5.13 32.38 -16.35
N ASP A 337 -4.58 31.96 -17.48
CA ASP A 337 -4.94 30.67 -18.10
C ASP A 337 -4.51 29.51 -17.19
N TYR A 338 -3.31 29.59 -16.60
CA TYR A 338 -2.83 28.59 -15.63
C TYR A 338 -3.77 28.45 -14.44
N TYR A 339 -4.15 29.55 -13.78
CA TYR A 339 -5.09 29.48 -12.66
C TYR A 339 -6.52 29.15 -13.07
N SER A 340 -6.90 29.35 -14.34
CA SER A 340 -8.19 28.85 -14.84
C SER A 340 -8.19 27.33 -14.96
N LEU A 341 -7.07 26.75 -15.41
CA LEU A 341 -6.89 25.29 -15.44
C LEU A 341 -6.73 24.70 -14.04
N PHE A 342 -6.04 25.41 -13.14
CA PHE A 342 -5.97 25.07 -11.72
C PHE A 342 -7.36 24.95 -11.12
N ALA A 343 -8.24 25.92 -11.35
CA ALA A 343 -9.60 25.90 -10.84
C ALA A 343 -10.40 24.67 -11.30
N PHE A 344 -10.15 24.15 -12.50
CA PHE A 344 -10.78 22.92 -13.01
C PHE A 344 -10.37 21.69 -12.18
N PHE A 345 -9.06 21.51 -11.94
CA PHE A 345 -8.55 20.38 -11.15
C PHE A 345 -8.74 20.56 -9.63
N ASN A 346 -9.07 21.77 -9.19
CA ASN A 346 -9.37 22.10 -7.81
C ASN A 346 -10.84 21.78 -7.43
N SER A 347 -11.29 20.57 -7.75
CA SER A 347 -12.69 20.14 -7.58
C SER A 347 -12.83 18.78 -6.88
N ILE A 348 -11.71 18.20 -6.43
CA ILE A 348 -11.65 16.90 -5.76
C ILE A 348 -11.59 17.13 -4.24
N ASP A 349 -12.43 16.40 -3.49
CA ASP A 349 -12.45 16.44 -2.02
C ASP A 349 -11.35 15.55 -1.43
N GLU A 350 -10.15 16.13 -1.34
CA GLU A 350 -8.97 15.51 -0.78
C GLU A 350 -8.12 16.56 -0.06
N ASP A 351 -7.29 16.12 0.87
CA ASP A 351 -6.43 17.01 1.64
C ASP A 351 -4.94 16.76 1.41
N GLY A 352 -4.56 15.71 0.69
CA GLY A 352 -3.17 15.34 0.43
C GLY A 352 -2.51 14.40 1.45
N ARG A 353 -3.32 13.75 2.29
CA ARG A 353 -2.87 12.73 3.24
C ARG A 353 -2.48 11.42 2.56
N ALA A 354 -1.51 10.71 3.15
CA ALA A 354 -1.10 9.37 2.73
C ALA A 354 -1.90 8.22 3.38
N GLY A 355 -1.66 6.99 2.92
CA GLY A 355 -2.22 5.76 3.46
C GLY A 355 -3.75 5.67 3.36
N THR A 356 -4.41 5.13 4.39
CA THR A 356 -5.88 5.00 4.42
C THR A 356 -6.61 6.33 4.40
N GLY A 357 -5.94 7.43 4.77
CA GLY A 357 -6.44 8.79 4.67
C GLY A 357 -6.43 9.36 3.25
N ALA A 358 -5.74 8.71 2.30
CA ALA A 358 -5.68 9.12 0.89
C ALA A 358 -6.95 8.70 0.12
N GLY A 359 -8.14 8.98 0.65
CA GLY A 359 -9.40 8.69 -0.04
C GLY A 359 -9.55 9.50 -1.34
N PRO A 360 -10.49 9.11 -2.24
CA PRO A 360 -11.35 7.93 -2.16
C PRO A 360 -10.65 6.64 -2.60
N HIS A 361 -11.01 5.51 -1.98
CA HIS A 361 -10.51 4.18 -2.32
C HIS A 361 -11.59 3.37 -3.05
N ILE A 362 -11.17 2.42 -3.89
CA ILE A 362 -12.07 1.43 -4.49
C ILE A 362 -11.62 0.03 -4.05
N GLU A 363 -12.57 -0.84 -3.74
CA GLU A 363 -12.27 -2.27 -3.67
C GLU A 363 -12.14 -2.80 -5.10
N TYR A 364 -10.94 -3.25 -5.45
CA TYR A 364 -10.64 -3.73 -6.79
C TYR A 364 -10.15 -5.17 -6.75
N THR A 365 -10.75 -6.02 -7.57
CA THR A 365 -10.27 -7.38 -7.80
C THR A 365 -9.68 -7.46 -9.21
N SER A 366 -8.38 -7.75 -9.29
CA SER A 366 -7.70 -7.87 -10.59
C SER A 366 -8.27 -9.03 -11.40
N THR A 367 -8.58 -8.77 -12.67
CA THR A 367 -8.99 -9.80 -13.62
C THR A 367 -7.86 -10.79 -13.93
N LEU A 368 -6.60 -10.42 -13.64
CA LEU A 368 -5.42 -11.26 -13.84
C LEU A 368 -5.20 -12.30 -12.74
N VAL A 369 -5.86 -12.17 -11.58
CA VAL A 369 -5.61 -13.07 -10.43
C VAL A 369 -6.60 -14.23 -10.33
N ALA A 370 -7.66 -14.26 -11.15
CA ALA A 370 -8.71 -15.28 -11.06
C ALA A 370 -8.16 -16.71 -11.12
N ASP A 371 -7.29 -17.00 -12.10
CA ASP A 371 -6.67 -18.33 -12.26
C ASP A 371 -5.76 -18.67 -11.07
N ARG A 372 -5.05 -17.66 -10.53
CA ARG A 372 -4.18 -17.84 -9.35
C ARG A 372 -4.98 -18.13 -8.10
N VAL A 373 -6.15 -17.50 -7.92
CA VAL A 373 -7.05 -17.80 -6.80
C VAL A 373 -7.53 -19.25 -6.88
N VAL A 374 -7.91 -19.74 -8.06
CA VAL A 374 -8.31 -21.14 -8.26
C VAL A 374 -7.15 -22.09 -7.93
N GLU A 375 -5.94 -21.80 -8.41
CA GLU A 375 -4.73 -22.58 -8.11
C GLU A 375 -4.42 -22.62 -6.61
N GLN A 376 -4.47 -21.47 -5.93
CA GLN A 376 -4.20 -21.37 -4.50
C GLN A 376 -5.28 -22.04 -3.66
N GLN A 377 -6.55 -21.96 -4.06
CA GLN A 377 -7.64 -22.65 -3.38
C GLN A 377 -7.45 -24.17 -3.45
N ALA A 378 -7.10 -24.71 -4.62
CA ALA A 378 -6.82 -26.15 -4.77
C ALA A 378 -5.62 -26.60 -3.89
N TYR A 379 -4.61 -25.74 -3.75
CA TYR A 379 -3.48 -25.99 -2.86
C TYR A 379 -3.91 -25.96 -1.38
N LEU A 380 -4.73 -24.98 -0.99
CA LEU A 380 -5.28 -24.86 0.35
C LEU A 380 -6.12 -26.09 0.72
N ASP A 381 -7.01 -26.53 -0.17
CA ASP A 381 -7.86 -27.71 0.03
C ASP A 381 -7.00 -28.97 0.25
N THR A 382 -5.90 -29.11 -0.49
CA THR A 382 -4.94 -30.20 -0.31
C THR A 382 -4.27 -30.14 1.06
N CYS A 383 -3.84 -28.96 1.51
CA CYS A 383 -3.23 -28.79 2.83
C CYS A 383 -4.24 -29.04 3.95
N GLN A 384 -5.48 -28.59 3.80
CA GLN A 384 -6.55 -28.81 4.77
C GLN A 384 -6.85 -30.30 4.95
N GLN A 385 -6.87 -31.07 3.85
CA GLN A 385 -7.05 -32.52 3.95
C GLN A 385 -5.93 -33.18 4.76
N GLN A 386 -4.67 -32.81 4.51
CA GLN A 386 -3.53 -33.34 5.28
C GLN A 386 -3.64 -33.03 6.78
N VAL A 387 -4.04 -31.79 7.11
CA VAL A 387 -4.25 -31.38 8.51
C VAL A 387 -5.38 -32.20 9.15
N GLN A 388 -6.49 -32.41 8.43
CA GLN A 388 -7.61 -33.21 8.94
C GLN A 388 -7.22 -34.67 9.15
N ASP A 389 -6.45 -35.25 8.23
CA ASP A 389 -6.01 -36.64 8.34
C ASP A 389 -5.04 -36.83 9.51
N GLU A 390 -4.07 -35.93 9.68
CA GLU A 390 -3.18 -35.97 10.84
C GLU A 390 -3.91 -35.72 12.16
N ARG A 391 -4.94 -34.86 12.16
CA ARG A 391 -5.78 -34.65 13.35
C ARG A 391 -6.48 -35.94 13.77
N LYS A 392 -7.10 -36.67 12.82
CA LYS A 392 -7.72 -37.98 13.10
C LYS A 392 -6.70 -38.98 13.64
N LEU A 393 -5.50 -39.01 13.06
CA LEU A 393 -4.43 -39.88 13.55
C LEU A 393 -3.95 -39.48 14.95
N ALA A 394 -3.89 -38.19 15.26
CA ALA A 394 -3.53 -37.68 16.58
C ALA A 394 -4.59 -38.04 17.62
N GLU A 395 -5.88 -37.91 17.29
CA GLU A 395 -7.01 -38.31 18.13
C GLU A 395 -6.94 -39.82 18.43
N LEU A 396 -6.76 -40.68 17.43
CA LEU A 396 -6.59 -42.13 17.63
C LEU A 396 -5.38 -42.49 18.53
N ARG A 397 -4.25 -41.79 18.36
CA ARG A 397 -3.06 -41.98 19.20
C ARG A 397 -3.34 -41.56 20.64
N PHE A 398 -4.05 -40.45 20.82
CA PHE A 398 -4.45 -39.92 22.12
C PHE A 398 -5.42 -40.87 22.82
N GLU A 399 -6.46 -41.36 22.15
CA GLU A 399 -7.41 -42.34 22.67
C GLU A 399 -6.71 -43.60 23.16
N LYS A 400 -5.82 -44.18 22.33
CA LYS A 400 -5.05 -45.37 22.71
C LYS A 400 -4.13 -45.12 23.91
N TRP A 401 -3.50 -43.95 23.96
CA TRP A 401 -2.69 -43.56 25.12
C TRP A 401 -3.57 -43.44 26.38
N LEU A 402 -4.75 -42.83 26.25
CA LEU A 402 -5.68 -42.58 27.34
C LEU A 402 -6.28 -43.88 27.88
N GLU A 403 -6.67 -44.82 27.02
CA GLU A 403 -7.08 -46.17 27.43
C GLU A 403 -5.99 -46.87 28.26
N GLY A 404 -4.74 -46.83 27.79
CA GLY A 404 -3.60 -47.40 28.52
C GLY A 404 -3.38 -46.71 29.87
N PHE A 405 -3.51 -45.39 29.90
CA PHE A 405 -3.40 -44.60 31.12
C PHE A 405 -4.50 -44.92 32.14
N LEU A 406 -5.74 -45.13 31.68
CA LEU A 406 -6.88 -45.46 32.54
C LEU A 406 -6.84 -46.91 33.06
N ALA A 407 -6.32 -47.84 32.27
CA ALA A 407 -6.20 -49.24 32.66
C ALA A 407 -5.16 -49.45 33.78
N GLU A 408 -4.02 -48.77 33.66
CA GLU A 408 -2.93 -48.83 34.65
C GLU A 408 -2.37 -47.42 34.90
N PRO A 409 -3.11 -46.55 35.62
CA PRO A 409 -2.55 -45.26 36.01
C PRO A 409 -1.35 -45.50 36.92
N PRO A 410 -0.28 -44.69 36.82
CA PRO A 410 0.84 -44.78 37.74
C PRO A 410 0.35 -44.79 39.19
N ALA A 411 0.88 -45.69 40.03
CA ALA A 411 0.37 -45.90 41.39
C ALA A 411 0.48 -44.64 42.29
N ASP A 412 1.31 -43.69 41.90
CA ASP A 412 1.56 -42.38 42.51
C ASP A 412 0.79 -41.23 41.84
N TYR A 413 0.02 -41.48 40.79
CA TYR A 413 -0.77 -40.46 40.08
C TYR A 413 -1.86 -39.89 40.99
N LYS A 414 -1.68 -38.64 41.42
CA LYS A 414 -2.62 -37.88 42.24
C LYS A 414 -2.71 -36.44 41.74
N VAL A 415 -3.78 -36.15 41.00
CA VAL A 415 -4.08 -34.81 40.47
C VAL A 415 -4.16 -33.76 41.59
N TRP A 416 -4.80 -34.11 42.70
CA TRP A 416 -4.96 -33.20 43.84
C TRP A 416 -4.16 -33.71 45.03
N ARG A 417 -3.22 -32.88 45.48
CA ARG A 417 -2.44 -33.12 46.71
C ARG A 417 -2.86 -32.11 47.76
N THR A 418 -2.97 -32.54 49.01
CA THR A 418 -3.43 -31.67 50.12
C THR A 418 -2.31 -31.55 51.15
N PRO A 419 -1.31 -30.67 50.93
CA PRO A 419 -0.23 -30.46 51.90
C PRO A 419 -0.77 -29.89 53.21
N THR A 420 -0.04 -30.08 54.31
CA THR A 420 -0.46 -29.54 55.61
C THR A 420 -0.45 -28.01 55.61
N PRO A 421 -1.61 -27.35 55.85
CA PRO A 421 -1.70 -25.91 55.86
C PRO A 421 -1.28 -25.33 57.21
N VAL A 422 -0.65 -24.16 57.18
CA VAL A 422 -0.58 -23.24 58.33
C VAL A 422 -1.50 -22.06 58.02
N VAL A 423 -2.53 -21.87 58.85
CA VAL A 423 -3.57 -20.88 58.62
C VAL A 423 -3.51 -19.78 59.67
N THR A 424 -3.56 -18.53 59.20
CA THR A 424 -3.62 -17.33 60.04
C THR A 424 -4.73 -16.41 59.54
N SER A 425 -5.25 -15.57 60.42
CA SER A 425 -6.25 -14.54 60.12
C SER A 425 -5.66 -13.16 60.40
N VAL A 426 -6.13 -12.15 59.66
CA VAL A 426 -5.80 -10.75 59.91
C VAL A 426 -6.63 -10.17 61.06
N GLU A 427 -7.91 -10.54 61.14
CA GLU A 427 -8.89 -9.97 62.08
C GLU A 427 -9.18 -10.87 63.30
N GLY A 428 -8.37 -11.91 63.50
CA GLY A 428 -8.36 -12.73 64.72
C GLY A 428 -9.25 -13.98 64.69
N THR A 429 -9.78 -14.39 63.54
CA THR A 429 -10.41 -15.71 63.40
C THR A 429 -9.39 -16.80 63.75
N GLU A 430 -9.79 -17.73 64.61
CA GLU A 430 -8.96 -18.87 64.96
C GLU A 430 -9.28 -20.06 64.06
N PHE A 431 -8.32 -20.97 63.88
CA PHE A 431 -8.51 -22.16 63.05
C PHE A 431 -8.13 -23.43 63.81
N ALA A 432 -8.81 -24.52 63.50
CA ALA A 432 -8.41 -25.89 63.82
C ALA A 432 -8.21 -26.65 62.51
N VAL A 433 -7.05 -27.30 62.37
CA VAL A 433 -6.79 -28.21 61.24
C VAL A 433 -7.13 -29.63 61.70
N GLU A 434 -8.17 -30.20 61.10
CA GLU A 434 -8.72 -31.52 61.41
C GLU A 434 -8.04 -32.62 60.58
N ALA A 435 -8.56 -33.86 60.67
CA ALA A 435 -8.17 -34.95 59.77
C ALA A 435 -8.39 -34.53 58.29
N GLU A 436 -7.60 -35.12 57.39
CA GLU A 436 -7.62 -34.80 55.95
C GLU A 436 -7.28 -33.33 55.61
N GLN A 437 -6.61 -32.62 56.53
CA GLN A 437 -6.23 -31.21 56.39
C GLN A 437 -7.42 -30.26 56.19
N ILE A 438 -8.60 -30.62 56.73
CA ILE A 438 -9.77 -29.75 56.74
C ILE A 438 -9.55 -28.62 57.75
N ILE A 439 -9.78 -27.38 57.33
CA ILE A 439 -9.63 -26.17 58.15
C ILE A 439 -11.01 -25.76 58.66
N GLN A 440 -11.19 -25.76 59.97
CA GLN A 440 -12.40 -25.30 60.66
C GLN A 440 -12.14 -23.96 61.35
N ALA A 441 -12.85 -22.91 60.95
CA ALA A 441 -12.83 -21.62 61.60
C ALA A 441 -13.58 -21.67 62.94
N LYS A 442 -13.04 -21.01 63.96
CA LYS A 442 -13.55 -20.91 65.33
C LYS A 442 -13.22 -19.54 65.94
N GLY A 443 -13.63 -19.31 67.18
CA GLY A 443 -13.39 -18.05 67.87
C GLY A 443 -14.25 -16.91 67.31
N PRO A 444 -13.75 -15.66 67.24
CA PRO A 444 -14.54 -14.51 66.82
C PRO A 444 -15.03 -14.66 65.36
N VAL A 445 -16.09 -13.93 65.01
CA VAL A 445 -16.64 -13.84 63.65
C VAL A 445 -16.52 -12.37 63.23
N PRO A 446 -15.37 -11.95 62.68
CA PRO A 446 -15.13 -10.57 62.27
C PRO A 446 -16.03 -10.14 61.10
N TYR A 447 -16.27 -8.83 60.99
CA TYR A 447 -17.05 -8.27 59.89
C TYR A 447 -16.41 -8.49 58.52
N GLN A 448 -15.09 -8.43 58.43
CA GLN A 448 -14.33 -8.84 57.26
C GLN A 448 -13.10 -9.58 57.78
N ASP A 449 -12.55 -10.48 56.99
CA ASP A 449 -11.31 -11.16 57.37
C ASP A 449 -10.57 -11.69 56.16
N ASP A 450 -9.25 -11.72 56.27
CA ASP A 450 -8.37 -12.30 55.27
C ASP A 450 -7.72 -13.54 55.86
N TYR A 451 -8.02 -14.68 55.27
CA TYR A 451 -7.38 -15.94 55.66
C TYR A 451 -6.12 -16.10 54.84
N ARG A 452 -5.00 -16.28 55.53
CA ARG A 452 -3.71 -16.56 54.90
C ARG A 452 -3.34 -18.00 55.19
N ILE A 453 -3.30 -18.81 54.14
CA ILE A 453 -2.98 -20.24 54.18
C ILE A 453 -1.62 -20.44 53.54
N VAL A 454 -0.67 -20.98 54.32
CA VAL A 454 0.70 -21.25 53.88
C VAL A 454 0.91 -22.75 53.78
N PHE A 455 1.32 -23.22 52.61
CA PHE A 455 1.77 -24.58 52.35
C PHE A 455 3.29 -24.58 52.19
N ARG A 456 3.99 -25.45 52.92
CA ARG A 456 5.40 -25.73 52.64
C ARG A 456 5.48 -26.85 51.60
N MET A 457 6.22 -26.62 50.52
CA MET A 457 6.28 -27.52 49.38
C MET A 457 7.03 -28.81 49.72
N PRO A 458 6.42 -29.98 49.47
CA PRO A 458 7.06 -31.27 49.68
C PRO A 458 8.05 -31.58 48.55
N GLU A 459 8.98 -32.52 48.79
CA GLU A 459 9.93 -32.98 47.76
C GLU A 459 9.25 -33.59 46.53
N SER A 460 8.00 -34.03 46.66
CA SER A 460 7.24 -34.71 45.62
C SER A 460 6.64 -33.79 44.55
N MET A 461 6.72 -32.46 44.71
CA MET A 461 6.18 -31.49 43.76
C MET A 461 7.32 -30.61 43.24
N THR A 462 7.42 -30.49 41.92
CA THR A 462 8.42 -29.63 41.25
C THR A 462 7.79 -28.36 40.69
N GLN A 463 6.47 -28.31 40.61
CA GLN A 463 5.72 -27.14 40.15
C GLN A 463 4.31 -27.10 40.74
N ILE A 464 3.65 -25.96 40.60
CA ILE A 464 2.22 -25.77 40.87
C ILE A 464 1.61 -25.13 39.65
N SER A 465 0.54 -25.70 39.11
CA SER A 465 -0.23 -25.15 37.99
C SER A 465 -1.56 -24.56 38.44
N GLY A 466 -2.05 -24.94 39.61
CA GLY A 466 -3.32 -24.44 40.15
C GLY A 466 -3.66 -25.02 41.53
N PHE A 467 -4.84 -24.67 42.03
CA PHE A 467 -5.36 -25.18 43.29
C PHE A 467 -6.88 -25.31 43.29
N LYS A 468 -7.38 -26.13 44.21
CA LYS A 468 -8.80 -26.39 44.46
C LYS A 468 -9.15 -25.96 45.87
N ILE A 469 -10.24 -25.21 46.01
CA ILE A 469 -10.93 -24.91 47.25
C ILE A 469 -12.16 -25.82 47.35
N GLU A 470 -12.30 -26.54 48.46
CA GLU A 470 -13.49 -27.32 48.80
C GLU A 470 -14.11 -26.71 50.04
N VAL A 471 -15.25 -26.04 49.91
CA VAL A 471 -16.00 -25.45 51.03
C VAL A 471 -17.02 -26.47 51.52
N LEU A 472 -16.95 -26.82 52.79
CA LEU A 472 -17.71 -27.92 53.38
C LEU A 472 -18.84 -27.40 54.26
N PRO A 473 -20.03 -28.01 54.20
CA PRO A 473 -21.09 -27.76 55.18
C PRO A 473 -20.63 -28.21 56.57
N HIS A 474 -21.19 -27.60 57.62
CA HIS A 474 -20.97 -28.03 58.99
C HIS A 474 -22.20 -27.76 59.87
N GLU A 475 -22.52 -28.69 60.78
CA GLU A 475 -23.71 -28.60 61.64
C GLU A 475 -23.68 -27.39 62.60
N SER A 476 -22.50 -26.88 62.93
CA SER A 476 -22.34 -25.70 63.79
C SER A 476 -22.57 -24.37 63.07
N HIS A 477 -22.75 -24.39 61.75
CA HIS A 477 -23.04 -23.23 60.93
C HIS A 477 -24.56 -23.01 60.84
N ALA A 478 -25.01 -21.78 60.62
CA ALA A 478 -26.43 -21.52 60.48
C ALA A 478 -27.02 -22.34 59.31
N GLY A 479 -28.10 -23.07 59.59
CA GLY A 479 -28.72 -23.97 58.63
C GLY A 479 -27.87 -25.16 58.19
N GLY A 480 -26.76 -25.48 58.88
CA GLY A 480 -25.85 -26.55 58.50
C GLY A 480 -25.02 -26.23 57.24
N ARG A 481 -24.89 -24.94 56.88
CA ARG A 481 -24.28 -24.47 55.62
C ARG A 481 -22.78 -24.18 55.79
N TYR A 482 -22.26 -23.15 55.13
CA TYR A 482 -20.83 -22.95 54.86
C TYR A 482 -20.15 -21.87 55.71
N SER A 483 -20.92 -20.97 56.33
CA SER A 483 -20.42 -19.82 57.11
C SER A 483 -20.96 -19.79 58.53
N ARG A 484 -20.24 -19.11 59.43
CA ARG A 484 -20.62 -18.94 60.85
C ARG A 484 -21.55 -17.74 61.10
N ASN A 485 -21.98 -17.03 60.05
CA ASN A 485 -22.95 -15.94 60.14
C ASN A 485 -24.40 -16.45 60.33
N GLY A 486 -25.35 -15.50 60.42
CA GLY A 486 -26.75 -15.79 60.70
C GLY A 486 -27.51 -16.54 59.60
N ASN A 487 -27.07 -16.50 58.33
CA ASN A 487 -27.71 -17.19 57.20
C ASN A 487 -26.90 -18.40 56.67
N GLY A 488 -25.68 -18.60 57.15
CA GLY A 488 -24.83 -19.73 56.81
C GLY A 488 -24.18 -19.63 55.41
N GLU A 489 -24.32 -18.49 54.74
CA GLU A 489 -23.80 -18.26 53.39
C GLU A 489 -22.44 -17.55 53.46
N PHE A 490 -21.52 -17.88 52.55
CA PHE A 490 -20.23 -17.22 52.48
C PHE A 490 -20.13 -16.28 51.29
N THR A 491 -19.22 -15.32 51.38
CA THR A 491 -18.84 -14.45 50.27
C THR A 491 -17.32 -14.30 50.24
N LEU A 492 -16.70 -14.86 49.21
CA LEU A 492 -15.27 -14.76 48.93
C LEU A 492 -15.07 -13.68 47.88
N THR A 493 -14.40 -12.58 48.23
CA THR A 493 -14.29 -11.41 47.33
C THR A 493 -13.05 -11.45 46.45
N SER A 494 -11.94 -12.02 46.95
CA SER A 494 -10.70 -12.09 46.18
C SER A 494 -9.84 -13.27 46.64
N VAL A 495 -9.14 -13.88 45.70
CA VAL A 495 -8.15 -14.93 45.96
C VAL A 495 -6.82 -14.52 45.37
N LEU A 496 -5.77 -14.53 46.20
CA LEU A 496 -4.40 -14.31 45.74
C LEU A 496 -3.57 -15.57 45.92
N ALA A 497 -2.73 -15.86 44.93
CA ALA A 497 -1.69 -16.87 45.02
C ALA A 497 -0.33 -16.18 45.08
N LEU A 498 0.50 -16.55 46.06
CA LEU A 498 1.84 -16.00 46.24
C LEU A 498 2.85 -17.13 46.40
N GLY A 499 4.01 -16.96 45.77
CA GLY A 499 5.17 -17.82 45.93
C GLY A 499 6.24 -17.16 46.78
N ARG A 500 6.83 -17.91 47.72
CA ARG A 500 7.98 -17.46 48.50
C ARG A 500 9.07 -18.55 48.53
N PRO A 501 10.20 -18.35 47.84
CA PRO A 501 11.32 -19.28 47.87
C PRO A 501 11.91 -19.46 49.28
N GLU A 502 12.43 -20.65 49.59
CA GLU A 502 13.10 -20.91 50.86
C GLU A 502 14.30 -19.96 51.07
N GLY A 503 14.41 -19.40 52.28
CA GLY A 503 15.48 -18.45 52.61
C GLY A 503 15.28 -17.02 52.10
N SER A 504 14.24 -16.76 51.29
CA SER A 504 13.86 -15.41 50.85
C SER A 504 12.72 -14.84 51.70
N PRO A 505 12.80 -13.57 52.13
CA PRO A 505 11.65 -12.88 52.74
C PRO A 505 10.65 -12.36 51.69
N ALA A 506 11.00 -12.35 50.40
CA ALA A 506 10.19 -11.75 49.36
C ALA A 506 9.07 -12.69 48.89
N GLU A 507 7.84 -12.16 48.82
CA GLU A 507 6.69 -12.83 48.22
C GLU A 507 6.49 -12.31 46.79
N GLN A 508 6.37 -13.24 45.85
CA GLN A 508 5.99 -12.96 44.47
C GLN A 508 4.51 -13.29 44.31
N GLN A 509 3.73 -12.35 43.79
CA GLN A 509 2.37 -12.66 43.36
C GLN A 509 2.41 -13.50 42.08
N LEU A 510 1.60 -14.55 42.06
CA LEU A 510 1.43 -15.45 40.93
C LEU A 510 0.06 -15.19 40.33
N GLU A 511 0.02 -14.77 39.07
CA GLU A 511 -1.22 -14.37 38.41
C GLU A 511 -2.13 -15.58 38.19
N LEU A 512 -3.43 -15.38 38.44
CA LEU A 512 -4.48 -16.37 38.23
C LEU A 512 -5.21 -16.01 36.93
N SER A 513 -5.13 -16.89 35.94
CA SER A 513 -5.75 -16.65 34.64
C SER A 513 -7.22 -17.05 34.60
N ARG A 514 -7.65 -17.97 35.46
CA ARG A 514 -8.99 -18.57 35.39
C ARG A 514 -9.45 -19.16 36.71
N ALA A 515 -10.75 -19.09 36.96
CA ALA A 515 -11.44 -19.74 38.08
C ALA A 515 -12.75 -20.39 37.62
N VAL A 516 -13.10 -21.56 38.16
CA VAL A 516 -14.32 -22.30 37.81
C VAL A 516 -14.92 -22.92 39.08
N ALA A 517 -16.22 -22.71 39.29
CA ALA A 517 -16.93 -23.20 40.48
C ALA A 517 -17.87 -24.34 40.13
N SER A 518 -18.12 -25.24 41.08
CA SER A 518 -19.17 -26.24 40.93
C SER A 518 -20.51 -25.55 40.83
N HIS A 519 -20.76 -24.53 41.65
CA HIS A 519 -21.99 -23.75 41.59
C HIS A 519 -21.66 -22.27 41.81
N ASN A 520 -22.28 -21.43 40.99
CA ASN A 520 -22.39 -19.99 41.23
C ASN A 520 -23.76 -19.69 41.86
N ALA A 521 -23.94 -18.51 42.47
CA ALA A 521 -25.22 -18.12 43.09
C ALA A 521 -26.39 -18.14 42.07
N ASP A 522 -27.65 -18.00 42.50
CA ASP A 522 -28.79 -17.89 41.56
C ASP A 522 -29.16 -16.42 41.30
N LYS A 523 -29.06 -15.95 40.05
CA LYS A 523 -29.45 -14.58 39.66
C LYS A 523 -30.95 -14.30 39.78
N LYS A 524 -31.80 -15.33 39.78
CA LYS A 524 -33.26 -15.20 39.61
C LYS A 524 -34.04 -15.14 40.91
N ARG A 525 -33.43 -15.42 42.06
CA ARG A 525 -34.11 -15.33 43.35
C ARG A 525 -34.20 -13.86 43.76
N GLU A 526 -35.31 -13.43 44.38
CA GLU A 526 -35.42 -12.12 45.05
C GLU A 526 -34.34 -12.04 46.14
N SER A 527 -33.17 -11.59 45.73
CA SER A 527 -32.07 -11.28 46.60
C SER A 527 -32.42 -10.01 47.36
N THR A 528 -32.18 -10.00 48.67
CA THR A 528 -32.23 -8.76 49.47
C THR A 528 -30.96 -7.91 49.27
N TRP A 529 -30.05 -8.39 48.42
CA TRP A 529 -28.72 -7.87 48.15
C TRP A 529 -28.57 -7.55 46.66
N ASP A 530 -27.61 -6.70 46.30
CA ASP A 530 -27.34 -6.29 44.92
C ASP A 530 -26.79 -7.49 44.10
N ALA A 531 -27.68 -8.41 43.69
CA ALA A 531 -27.37 -9.72 43.07
C ALA A 531 -26.60 -9.63 41.75
N ASP A 532 -26.50 -8.43 41.19
CA ASP A 532 -25.67 -8.15 40.03
C ASP A 532 -24.17 -8.12 40.36
N ARG A 533 -23.77 -8.03 41.64
CA ARG A 533 -22.37 -7.88 42.02
C ARG A 533 -21.73 -9.12 42.66
N TYR A 534 -22.44 -9.91 43.47
CA TYR A 534 -21.88 -11.13 44.07
C TYR A 534 -22.52 -12.35 43.42
N TYR A 535 -21.80 -13.00 42.49
CA TYR A 535 -22.37 -14.09 41.69
C TYR A 535 -21.37 -15.19 41.35
N ARG A 536 -20.28 -14.87 40.61
CA ARG A 536 -19.38 -15.90 40.06
C ARG A 536 -18.03 -15.96 40.75
N ILE A 537 -17.39 -17.11 40.63
CA ILE A 537 -16.03 -17.29 41.14
C ILE A 537 -14.98 -16.52 40.35
N GLU A 538 -15.21 -16.24 39.06
CA GLU A 538 -14.32 -15.44 38.22
C GLU A 538 -14.12 -14.03 38.79
N ASP A 539 -15.12 -13.51 39.50
CA ASP A 539 -15.02 -12.20 40.16
C ASP A 539 -13.97 -12.18 41.28
N THR A 540 -13.54 -13.35 41.79
CA THR A 540 -12.47 -13.44 42.80
C THR A 540 -11.05 -13.25 42.25
N LEU A 541 -10.89 -13.17 40.93
CA LEU A 541 -9.62 -12.92 40.25
C LEU A 541 -9.19 -11.45 40.30
N ASN A 542 -10.10 -10.54 40.66
CA ASN A 542 -9.80 -9.13 40.89
C ASN A 542 -9.77 -8.83 42.41
N ASP A 543 -9.37 -7.62 42.78
CA ASP A 543 -9.36 -7.13 44.17
C ASP A 543 -10.49 -6.11 44.40
N ASP A 544 -11.73 -6.47 44.10
CA ASP A 544 -12.91 -5.65 44.34
C ASP A 544 -13.76 -6.22 45.48
N ALA A 545 -13.82 -5.48 46.60
CA ALA A 545 -14.64 -5.83 47.76
C ALA A 545 -16.16 -5.83 47.49
N ARG A 546 -16.59 -5.37 46.31
CA ARG A 546 -18.02 -5.22 45.94
C ARG A 546 -18.54 -6.40 45.13
N ASN A 547 -17.69 -7.33 44.69
CA ASN A 547 -18.07 -8.54 43.96
C ASN A 547 -17.39 -9.79 44.56
N GLY A 548 -17.70 -10.96 44.00
CA GLY A 548 -17.08 -12.21 44.41
C GLY A 548 -17.99 -13.42 44.34
N TRP A 549 -17.43 -14.56 44.76
CA TRP A 549 -18.12 -15.85 44.81
C TRP A 549 -18.98 -15.96 46.06
N THR A 550 -20.26 -16.30 45.90
CA THR A 550 -21.20 -16.48 47.01
C THR A 550 -22.05 -17.73 46.82
N THR A 551 -22.52 -18.30 47.94
CA THR A 551 -23.50 -19.40 47.95
C THR A 551 -24.93 -18.91 48.18
N GLU A 552 -25.15 -17.60 48.09
CA GLU A 552 -26.45 -17.00 48.30
C GLU A 552 -27.50 -17.60 47.35
N GLY A 553 -28.67 -17.91 47.91
CA GLY A 553 -29.80 -18.45 47.14
C GLY A 553 -29.72 -19.95 46.87
N ILE A 554 -28.59 -20.61 47.12
CA ILE A 554 -28.42 -22.05 46.96
C ILE A 554 -28.94 -22.79 48.20
N GLU A 555 -29.98 -23.61 48.04
CA GLU A 555 -30.60 -24.35 49.16
C GLU A 555 -29.88 -25.65 49.50
N SER A 556 -29.15 -26.23 48.55
CA SER A 556 -28.39 -27.46 48.77
C SER A 556 -27.21 -27.23 49.74
N VAL A 557 -26.96 -28.23 50.59
CA VAL A 557 -25.84 -28.29 51.53
C VAL A 557 -24.68 -29.15 50.99
N ASP A 558 -24.61 -29.39 49.69
CA ASP A 558 -23.51 -30.14 49.08
C ASP A 558 -22.20 -29.33 49.11
N PRO A 559 -21.02 -29.98 49.22
CA PRO A 559 -19.73 -29.30 49.13
C PRO A 559 -19.61 -28.39 47.91
N ARG A 560 -19.01 -27.20 48.09
CA ARG A 560 -18.77 -26.25 47.00
C ARG A 560 -17.33 -26.31 46.57
N LEU A 561 -17.09 -26.48 45.28
CA LEU A 561 -15.77 -26.58 44.70
C LEU A 561 -15.45 -25.30 43.94
N GLY A 562 -14.24 -24.79 44.13
CA GLY A 562 -13.69 -23.70 43.34
C GLY A 562 -12.30 -24.09 42.86
N LEU A 563 -12.11 -24.17 41.55
CA LEU A 563 -10.83 -24.46 40.93
C LEU A 563 -10.20 -23.17 40.41
N PHE A 564 -8.89 -23.05 40.56
CA PHE A 564 -8.11 -21.88 40.16
C PHE A 564 -6.87 -22.31 39.37
N GLN A 565 -6.62 -21.64 38.25
CA GLN A 565 -5.47 -21.88 37.37
C GLN A 565 -4.50 -20.69 37.44
N LEU A 566 -3.21 -20.99 37.59
CA LEU A 566 -2.14 -20.00 37.42
C LEU A 566 -1.93 -19.71 35.94
N GLU A 567 -1.69 -18.44 35.59
CA GLU A 567 -1.37 -18.04 34.21
C GLU A 567 -0.10 -18.73 33.70
N THR A 568 0.90 -18.87 34.58
CA THR A 568 2.12 -19.64 34.32
C THR A 568 2.37 -20.58 35.50
N PRO A 569 2.60 -21.89 35.26
CA PRO A 569 2.96 -22.83 36.33
C PRO A 569 4.21 -22.35 37.08
N TRP A 570 4.11 -22.27 38.40
CA TRP A 570 5.21 -21.83 39.26
C TRP A 570 6.11 -23.02 39.60
N GLN A 571 7.39 -22.94 39.23
CA GLN A 571 8.38 -23.95 39.60
C GLN A 571 8.71 -23.82 41.09
N VAL A 572 8.71 -24.94 41.81
CA VAL A 572 8.93 -24.99 43.26
C VAL A 572 10.04 -25.95 43.64
N HIS A 573 10.74 -25.60 44.71
CA HIS A 573 11.72 -26.45 45.37
C HIS A 573 11.23 -26.90 46.76
N PRO A 574 11.76 -28.02 47.30
CA PRO A 574 11.44 -28.43 48.66
C PRO A 574 11.75 -27.30 49.64
N GLY A 575 10.79 -26.97 50.52
CA GLY A 575 10.95 -25.89 51.51
C GLY A 575 10.34 -24.54 51.08
N ASP A 576 10.12 -24.32 49.78
CA ASP A 576 9.39 -23.15 49.26
C ASP A 576 7.98 -23.08 49.87
N GLN A 577 7.43 -21.87 49.94
CA GLN A 577 6.09 -21.64 50.46
C GLN A 577 5.15 -21.19 49.34
N PHE A 578 4.08 -21.95 49.12
CA PHE A 578 2.93 -21.51 48.34
C PHE A 578 1.87 -20.97 49.29
N ILE A 579 1.41 -19.76 49.04
CA ILE A 579 0.58 -19.01 49.96
C ILE A 579 -0.70 -18.62 49.23
N ILE A 580 -1.83 -19.03 49.77
CA ILE A 580 -3.15 -18.66 49.28
C ILE A 580 -3.76 -17.68 50.27
N VAL A 581 -4.19 -16.52 49.79
CA VAL A 581 -4.91 -15.52 50.59
C VAL A 581 -6.35 -15.50 50.13
N LEU A 582 -7.27 -15.92 51.01
CA LEU A 582 -8.71 -15.87 50.80
C LEU A 582 -9.26 -14.62 51.48
N ARG A 583 -9.67 -13.61 50.71
CA ARG A 583 -10.18 -12.34 51.23
C ARG A 583 -11.70 -12.38 51.33
N HIS A 584 -12.23 -12.17 52.52
CA HIS A 584 -13.66 -12.07 52.80
C HIS A 584 -13.98 -10.62 53.17
N ARG A 585 -13.86 -9.73 52.18
CA ARG A 585 -13.97 -8.28 52.38
C ARG A 585 -15.30 -7.72 51.86
N SER A 586 -16.33 -8.54 51.80
CA SER A 586 -17.64 -8.12 51.32
C SER A 586 -18.13 -6.89 52.09
N THR A 587 -18.70 -5.93 51.38
CA THR A 587 -19.35 -4.73 51.96
C THR A 587 -20.50 -5.05 52.89
N HIS A 588 -21.00 -6.29 52.87
CA HIS A 588 -22.12 -6.78 53.68
C HIS A 588 -21.67 -7.48 54.97
N GLY A 589 -20.43 -7.93 55.00
CA GLY A 589 -19.70 -8.44 56.15
C GLY A 589 -20.19 -9.74 56.80
N ASN A 590 -19.38 -10.25 57.72
CA ASN A 590 -19.49 -11.50 58.48
C ASN A 590 -19.61 -12.79 57.63
N ALA A 591 -19.50 -12.75 56.31
CA ALA A 591 -19.71 -13.91 55.42
C ALA A 591 -18.44 -14.72 55.13
N SER A 592 -17.54 -14.87 56.11
CA SER A 592 -16.29 -15.60 55.89
C SER A 592 -16.51 -17.11 55.86
N ILE A 593 -15.75 -17.82 55.03
CA ILE A 593 -15.86 -19.29 54.92
C ILE A 593 -15.58 -19.93 56.29
N GLY A 594 -16.45 -20.86 56.71
CA GLY A 594 -16.38 -21.48 58.03
C GLY A 594 -15.61 -22.79 58.07
N ARG A 595 -15.68 -23.59 57.01
CA ARG A 595 -15.00 -24.90 56.93
C ARG A 595 -14.59 -25.20 55.49
N PHE A 596 -13.31 -25.50 55.27
CA PHE A 596 -12.79 -25.69 53.91
C PHE A 596 -11.53 -26.55 53.86
N ARG A 597 -11.22 -27.08 52.68
CA ARG A 597 -9.98 -27.78 52.35
C ARG A 597 -9.37 -27.16 51.09
N LEU A 598 -8.05 -27.12 51.04
CA LEU A 598 -7.30 -26.59 49.90
C LEU A 598 -6.35 -27.68 49.37
N SER A 599 -6.40 -27.95 48.07
CA SER A 599 -5.52 -28.91 47.41
C SER A 599 -4.80 -28.26 46.23
N LEU A 600 -3.58 -28.70 45.93
CA LEU A 600 -2.73 -28.19 44.88
C LEU A 600 -2.60 -29.23 43.76
N THR A 601 -2.32 -28.78 42.53
CA THR A 601 -2.01 -29.64 41.38
C THR A 601 -0.70 -29.19 40.72
N ASP A 602 0.06 -30.18 40.26
CA ASP A 602 1.27 -30.03 39.44
C ASP A 602 1.02 -30.40 37.96
N GLU A 603 -0.21 -30.77 37.60
CA GLU A 603 -0.58 -31.18 36.23
C GLU A 603 -0.60 -30.00 35.26
N LEU A 604 -0.05 -30.20 34.06
CA LEU A 604 -0.08 -29.19 33.00
C LEU A 604 -1.36 -29.34 32.17
N GLY A 605 -2.06 -28.23 31.97
CA GLY A 605 -3.28 -28.19 31.14
C GLY A 605 -4.16 -27.00 31.50
N GLU A 606 -5.15 -26.75 30.65
CA GLU A 606 -6.20 -25.78 30.98
C GLU A 606 -7.21 -26.39 31.96
N ILE A 607 -7.66 -25.57 32.90
CA ILE A 607 -8.79 -25.92 33.77
C ILE A 607 -10.07 -26.16 32.93
N VAL A 608 -10.89 -27.12 33.36
CA VAL A 608 -12.18 -27.43 32.72
C VAL A 608 -13.08 -26.19 32.61
N THR A 609 -13.93 -26.11 31.59
CA THR A 609 -14.86 -24.99 31.39
C THR A 609 -16.09 -25.05 32.31
N SER A 610 -16.43 -26.22 32.84
CA SER A 610 -17.52 -26.46 33.79
C SER A 610 -17.20 -27.68 34.65
N LEU A 611 -17.70 -27.70 35.89
CA LEU A 611 -17.61 -28.84 36.81
C LEU A 611 -18.91 -29.67 36.88
N ASP A 612 -20.00 -29.16 36.31
CA ASP A 612 -21.29 -29.86 36.20
C ASP A 612 -21.40 -30.68 34.91
N ALA A 613 -20.54 -30.39 33.94
CA ALA A 613 -20.31 -31.31 32.83
C ALA A 613 -19.54 -32.50 33.37
N THR A 614 -20.02 -33.71 33.11
CA THR A 614 -19.24 -34.93 33.25
C THR A 614 -17.86 -34.64 32.68
N SER A 615 -16.81 -34.79 33.51
CA SER A 615 -15.44 -34.59 33.02
C SER A 615 -15.32 -35.34 31.70
N PRO A 616 -14.75 -34.76 30.63
CA PRO A 616 -14.57 -35.50 29.38
C PRO A 616 -13.89 -36.85 29.61
N ILE A 617 -13.04 -36.94 30.64
CA ILE A 617 -12.44 -38.19 31.12
C ILE A 617 -13.47 -39.14 31.75
N LEU A 618 -14.41 -38.66 32.57
CA LEU A 618 -15.46 -39.49 33.16
C LEU A 618 -16.50 -39.95 32.14
N GLU A 619 -16.91 -39.05 31.23
CA GLU A 619 -17.80 -39.37 30.10
C GLU A 619 -17.13 -40.40 29.17
N LEU A 620 -15.83 -40.21 28.90
CA LEU A 620 -15.02 -41.18 28.16
C LEU A 620 -14.84 -42.50 28.92
N ILE A 621 -14.62 -42.48 30.24
CA ILE A 621 -14.55 -43.70 31.07
C ILE A 621 -15.89 -44.44 31.02
N GLU A 622 -17.02 -43.75 31.09
CA GLU A 622 -18.34 -44.35 31.01
C GLU A 622 -18.61 -44.92 29.60
N HIS A 623 -18.21 -44.21 28.55
CA HIS A 623 -18.25 -44.66 27.16
C HIS A 623 -17.38 -45.89 26.90
N LEU A 624 -16.10 -45.87 27.32
CA LEU A 624 -15.18 -47.00 27.21
C LEU A 624 -15.65 -48.24 27.99
N ASN A 625 -16.36 -48.04 29.11
CA ASN A 625 -16.94 -49.13 29.88
C ASN A 625 -18.24 -49.69 29.28
N THR A 626 -18.90 -48.95 28.39
CA THR A 626 -20.21 -49.34 27.82
C THR A 626 -20.13 -49.79 26.36
N ASP A 627 -19.32 -49.15 25.52
CA ASP A 627 -19.09 -49.54 24.12
C ASP A 627 -17.74 -49.00 23.56
N PRO A 628 -16.63 -49.75 23.71
CA PRO A 628 -15.29 -49.33 23.27
C PRO A 628 -15.09 -49.30 21.75
N ALA A 629 -16.07 -49.70 20.94
CA ALA A 629 -15.93 -49.78 19.48
C ALA A 629 -16.46 -48.55 18.72
N THR A 630 -17.09 -47.61 19.41
CA THR A 630 -17.73 -46.44 18.80
C THR A 630 -16.87 -45.19 19.04
N PRO A 631 -16.36 -44.50 18.00
CA PRO A 631 -15.63 -43.24 18.16
C PRO A 631 -16.53 -42.15 18.76
N LEU A 632 -15.95 -41.26 19.59
CA LEU A 632 -16.63 -40.03 20.02
C LEU A 632 -16.50 -38.99 18.90
N ASP A 633 -17.62 -38.35 18.54
CA ASP A 633 -17.71 -37.27 17.53
C ASP A 633 -17.22 -35.93 18.10
#